data_AF-A0A517MKK5-F1
#
_entry.id   AF-A0A517MKK5-F1
#
_cell.length_a   1.000
_cell.length_b   1.000
_cell.length_c   1.000
_cell.angle_alpha   90.00
_cell.angle_beta   90.00
_cell.angle_gamma   90.00
#
_symmetry.space_group_name_H-M   'P 1'
#
loop_
_entity.id
_entity.type
_entity.pdbx_description
1 polymer ?
#
loop_
_entity_poly.entity_id
_entity_poly.type
_entity_poly.pdbx_seq_one_letter_code
_entity_poly.pdbx_strand_id
1 'polypeptide(L)'
;MRSLLFDLKNRFQSIQILLATFLVGFSVAFAAETLLGQESLNVSPKGEPTGEFSEQMLELRRESLGADDYAQRQMATRELWSERATAREEVERAARDADPEVAARARWILDRWQKGLLPDTPPEVLRRLAGLEGAERLEGLLDAGLFSAVTIAIEQAAGAVDGPSVRKEVSESIERRFPFYLRTAVESNQVDAFCNLLDVATETPALAVARAELLTQLGFDLQQRGWLPASADRWTPNEQIRAKVLVLATLGDVGAALDVAREAKQMDMVRACDLLQGNWSGLIEESKEAASNATPGSLVADRNWVDVLVAAHRAPLPDLATTAMEKLLADGNPSTDILATDLRWRALLIHGYVEAGLQILQQANPVEAAEVLGFLARYRDAFSLLGIDPDDPERGIERLFEEAHRELWGTAADDGKNDAGPVPKSIANSDVNPSALTRLVAVATLQFQCGETVRAEQMFRRIAELDPPQADKKQARYQAVIALWNFSHQELAIQLSGGQSGAAIDSLILYDLIHRMSNRDGAKARAIALVWEAYSKLEPSRPASERLLIIHQLFQGIEPNASSQNSLPEQLFDLLAGNREINGRIIRGGTRMNAALGDFFMQLGYKEQAQQIYQTLAHNEDSEAEMRLAEIELKTGSAKDALARYRRIWHRHSRAGAEHRVNTAESELILALKALMGEIIATERMGNLAQAEQQRRMLRWMLAGTSFAVRTDIAEQLAEHGETELAKETLEHLTRYTAFGASEGLEFAQVAPAYAKLIQEEEPALAARWSDLATAGTLESAVYYSRAYLIIPARYQSLWAIAAAKDQDTAAVKKHLQQALKMYPLNITLAEDVLAVLREEGMESEANAALDQILEQGRKHLDAFPGDSQRANNLAWVAALADYRLPQALELSRRACYLEPDSVTYRDTLAEILFRMGRKEEALAIERACLLDEPNMWHLHEQIARFEEE
;
A
#
# COMPACT_ATOMS: atom_id res chain seq x y z
N MET A 1 20.68 -20.31 26.50
CA MET A 1 19.21 -20.48 26.54
C MET A 1 18.57 -20.73 27.92
N ARG A 2 19.16 -21.49 28.86
CA ARG A 2 18.55 -21.71 30.21
C ARG A 2 18.59 -20.53 31.20
N SER A 3 19.43 -19.50 31.00
CA SER A 3 19.42 -18.30 31.85
C SER A 3 18.38 -17.25 31.41
N LEU A 4 18.04 -17.19 30.12
CA LEU A 4 16.96 -16.32 29.59
C LEU A 4 15.57 -16.79 30.03
N LEU A 5 15.34 -18.10 30.13
CA LEU A 5 14.08 -18.68 30.63
C LEU A 5 13.87 -18.48 32.15
N PHE A 6 14.94 -18.28 32.93
CA PHE A 6 14.83 -17.99 34.37
C PHE A 6 14.47 -16.52 34.62
N ASP A 7 14.89 -15.61 33.74
CA ASP A 7 14.62 -14.17 33.85
C ASP A 7 13.20 -13.81 33.39
N LEU A 8 12.65 -14.52 32.39
CA LEU A 8 11.25 -14.41 31.97
C LEU A 8 10.26 -14.89 33.05
N LYS A 9 10.62 -15.91 33.84
CA LYS A 9 9.76 -16.46 34.90
C LYS A 9 9.67 -15.53 36.13
N ASN A 10 10.76 -14.83 36.44
CA ASN A 10 10.79 -13.80 37.49
C ASN A 10 10.09 -12.49 37.07
N ARG A 11 10.11 -12.14 35.77
CA ARG A 11 9.31 -11.03 35.24
C ARG A 11 7.81 -11.31 35.29
N PHE A 12 7.37 -12.55 35.05
CA PHE A 12 5.95 -12.94 35.20
C PHE A 12 5.44 -12.91 36.65
N GLN A 13 6.25 -13.30 37.65
CA GLN A 13 5.89 -13.15 39.06
C GLN A 13 5.87 -11.69 39.52
N SER A 14 6.75 -10.85 38.97
CA SER A 14 6.78 -9.40 39.26
C SER A 14 5.55 -8.67 38.69
N ILE A 15 5.04 -9.12 37.53
CA ILE A 15 3.81 -8.61 36.90
C ILE A 15 2.56 -9.04 37.70
N GLN A 16 2.51 -10.27 38.25
CA GLN A 16 1.39 -10.68 39.11
C GLN A 16 1.36 -9.95 40.46
N ILE A 17 2.52 -9.57 41.02
CA ILE A 17 2.59 -8.75 42.23
C ILE A 17 2.21 -7.28 41.92
N LEU A 18 2.56 -6.75 40.75
CA LEU A 18 2.11 -5.42 40.31
C LEU A 18 0.58 -5.38 40.08
N LEU A 19 -0.01 -6.41 39.49
CA LEU A 19 -1.47 -6.53 39.31
C LEU A 19 -2.23 -6.66 40.65
N ALA A 20 -1.68 -7.37 41.63
CA ALA A 20 -2.27 -7.45 42.97
C ALA A 20 -2.17 -6.13 43.76
N THR A 21 -1.15 -5.31 43.49
CA THR A 21 -0.98 -3.98 44.12
C THR A 21 -1.87 -2.93 43.44
N PHE A 22 -2.14 -3.09 42.13
CA PHE A 22 -3.05 -2.23 41.36
C PHE A 22 -4.53 -2.43 41.78
N LEU A 23 -4.92 -3.67 42.13
CA LEU A 23 -6.27 -4.00 42.59
C LEU A 23 -6.58 -3.49 44.02
N VAL A 24 -5.59 -3.35 44.89
CA VAL A 24 -5.78 -2.76 46.24
C VAL A 24 -5.80 -1.23 46.20
N GLY A 25 -5.09 -0.61 45.24
CA GLY A 25 -5.12 0.84 45.00
C GLY A 25 -6.46 1.36 44.44
N PHE A 26 -7.19 0.53 43.69
CA PHE A 26 -8.49 0.89 43.11
C PHE A 26 -9.61 0.97 44.15
N SER A 27 -9.54 0.16 45.22
CA SER A 27 -10.52 0.15 46.31
C SER A 27 -10.38 1.30 47.32
N VAL A 28 -9.23 1.98 47.39
CA VAL A 28 -9.01 3.09 48.34
C VAL A 28 -9.30 4.46 47.69
N ALA A 29 -9.19 4.58 46.36
CA ALA A 29 -9.59 5.80 45.64
C ALA A 29 -11.12 5.95 45.54
N PHE A 30 -11.87 4.84 45.40
CA PHE A 30 -13.33 4.88 45.30
C PHE A 30 -14.05 5.14 46.64
N ALA A 31 -13.37 4.91 47.78
CA ALA A 31 -13.89 5.18 49.12
C ALA A 31 -13.55 6.60 49.64
N ALA A 32 -12.61 7.31 49.00
CA ALA A 32 -12.21 8.66 49.39
C ALA A 32 -13.09 9.75 48.75
N GLU A 33 -13.77 9.47 47.63
CA GLU A 33 -14.73 10.38 46.99
C GLU A 33 -16.15 10.30 47.58
N THR A 34 -16.43 9.33 48.44
CA THR A 34 -17.76 9.15 49.07
C THR A 34 -17.87 9.69 50.50
N LEU A 35 -16.83 10.33 51.05
CA LEU A 35 -16.78 10.68 52.49
C LEU A 35 -16.29 12.11 52.85
N LEU A 36 -16.24 13.04 51.89
CA LEU A 36 -16.07 14.47 52.19
C LEU A 36 -17.31 15.26 51.75
N GLY A 37 -18.03 15.72 52.78
CA GLY A 37 -19.35 16.38 52.82
C GLY A 37 -19.67 17.35 51.67
N GLN A 38 -20.90 17.42 51.18
CA GLN A 38 -22.07 17.91 51.93
C GLN A 38 -21.75 19.09 52.86
N GLU A 39 -21.55 20.26 52.25
CA GLU A 39 -22.21 21.49 52.73
C GLU A 39 -23.05 22.05 51.57
N SER A 40 -24.34 21.78 51.64
CA SER A 40 -25.36 22.38 50.80
C SER A 40 -25.50 23.87 51.14
N LEU A 41 -24.82 24.73 50.39
CA LEU A 41 -25.25 26.12 50.23
C LEU A 41 -26.50 26.12 49.35
N ASN A 42 -27.64 26.21 50.02
CA ASN A 42 -28.97 26.35 49.44
C ASN A 42 -29.02 27.68 48.68
N VAL A 43 -28.74 27.66 47.38
CA VAL A 43 -29.10 28.72 46.44
C VAL A 43 -30.17 28.13 45.53
N SER A 44 -31.40 28.57 45.73
CA SER A 44 -32.55 28.20 44.91
C SER A 44 -32.23 28.32 43.41
N PRO A 45 -32.75 27.42 42.57
CA PRO A 45 -32.67 27.60 41.12
C PRO A 45 -33.48 28.86 40.77
N LYS A 46 -32.81 29.86 40.18
CA LYS A 46 -33.53 30.87 39.41
C LYS A 46 -34.22 30.10 38.28
N GLY A 47 -35.54 30.04 38.34
CA GLY A 47 -36.37 29.31 37.40
C GLY A 47 -36.06 29.69 35.96
N GLU A 48 -36.09 28.69 35.09
CA GLU A 48 -36.24 28.91 33.66
C GLU A 48 -37.45 29.83 33.43
N PRO A 49 -37.34 30.88 32.60
CA PRO A 49 -38.51 31.63 32.20
C PRO A 49 -39.43 30.70 31.41
N THR A 50 -40.67 30.60 31.84
CA THR A 50 -41.79 30.04 31.06
C THR A 50 -41.75 30.60 29.63
N GLY A 51 -42.05 29.80 28.60
CA GLY A 51 -41.90 30.16 27.18
C GLY A 51 -42.42 31.55 26.78
N GLU A 52 -43.54 32.01 27.38
CA GLU A 52 -44.09 33.36 27.16
C GLU A 52 -43.17 34.51 27.61
N PHE A 53 -42.36 34.32 28.66
CA PHE A 53 -41.46 35.36 29.19
C PHE A 53 -40.18 35.50 28.35
N SER A 54 -39.74 34.40 27.72
CA SER A 54 -38.62 34.42 26.78
C SER A 54 -39.01 35.09 25.45
N GLU A 55 -40.23 34.86 24.95
CA GLU A 55 -40.74 35.52 23.74
C GLU A 55 -40.91 37.03 23.95
N GLN A 56 -41.50 37.46 25.07
CA GLN A 56 -41.64 38.89 25.40
C GLN A 56 -40.29 39.61 25.50
N MET A 57 -39.27 38.96 26.08
CA MET A 57 -37.93 39.54 26.19
C MET A 57 -37.23 39.68 24.83
N LEU A 58 -37.43 38.72 23.92
CA LEU A 58 -36.91 38.78 22.55
C LEU A 58 -37.63 39.83 21.70
N GLU A 59 -38.94 39.99 21.90
CA GLU A 59 -39.73 41.04 21.23
C GLU A 59 -39.31 42.45 21.69
N LEU A 60 -39.08 42.66 22.99
CA LEU A 60 -38.51 43.91 23.52
C LEU A 60 -37.11 44.22 22.95
N ARG A 61 -36.29 43.19 22.75
CA ARG A 61 -34.96 43.33 22.13
C ARG A 61 -35.06 43.68 20.64
N ARG A 62 -36.05 43.13 19.92
CA ARG A 62 -36.36 43.48 18.53
C ARG A 62 -36.76 44.95 18.40
N GLU A 63 -37.69 45.42 19.24
CA GLU A 63 -38.10 46.84 19.26
C GLU A 63 -36.91 47.77 19.59
N SER A 64 -35.99 47.31 20.43
CA SER A 64 -34.78 48.05 20.79
C SER A 64 -33.75 48.17 19.65
N LEU A 65 -33.88 47.42 18.54
CA LEU A 65 -33.05 47.62 17.34
C LEU A 65 -33.34 48.96 16.65
N GLY A 66 -34.53 49.53 16.84
CA GLY A 66 -34.97 50.83 16.31
C GLY A 66 -35.07 51.93 17.37
N ALA A 67 -34.62 51.68 18.61
CA ALA A 67 -34.70 52.65 19.71
C ALA A 67 -34.06 54.00 19.35
N ASP A 68 -34.57 55.12 19.87
CA ASP A 68 -34.01 56.45 19.57
C ASP A 68 -32.54 56.61 20.02
N ASP A 69 -32.16 55.96 21.13
CA ASP A 69 -30.80 55.98 21.66
C ASP A 69 -29.85 55.01 20.93
N TYR A 70 -28.75 55.55 20.40
CA TYR A 70 -27.73 54.78 19.70
C TYR A 70 -27.11 53.69 20.59
N ALA A 71 -26.88 53.97 21.88
CA ALA A 71 -26.28 53.00 22.79
C ALA A 71 -27.18 51.78 22.97
N GLN A 72 -28.49 52.01 23.11
CA GLN A 72 -29.50 50.95 23.20
C GLN A 72 -29.56 50.12 21.92
N ARG A 73 -29.56 50.75 20.73
CA ARG A 73 -29.51 50.02 19.45
C ARG A 73 -28.27 49.13 19.33
N GLN A 74 -27.10 49.64 19.75
CA GLN A 74 -25.84 48.87 19.70
C GLN A 74 -25.85 47.70 20.67
N MET A 75 -26.37 47.89 21.88
CA MET A 75 -26.51 46.81 22.86
C MET A 75 -27.46 45.73 22.34
N ALA A 76 -28.65 46.11 21.87
CA ALA A 76 -29.62 45.18 21.28
C ALA A 76 -29.03 44.42 20.08
N THR A 77 -28.28 45.11 19.21
CA THR A 77 -27.58 44.47 18.07
C THR A 77 -26.57 43.44 18.55
N ARG A 78 -25.77 43.76 19.57
CA ARG A 78 -24.74 42.87 20.09
C ARG A 78 -25.33 41.66 20.82
N GLU A 79 -26.37 41.86 21.62
CA GLU A 79 -27.07 40.80 22.35
C GLU A 79 -27.75 39.82 21.39
N LEU A 80 -28.50 40.34 20.40
CA LEU A 80 -29.12 39.50 19.37
C LEU A 80 -28.08 38.80 18.49
N TRP A 81 -26.93 39.42 18.21
CA TRP A 81 -25.83 38.78 17.50
C TRP A 81 -25.15 37.66 18.30
N SER A 82 -25.05 37.79 19.64
CA SER A 82 -24.48 36.77 20.52
C SER A 82 -25.40 35.59 20.79
N GLU A 83 -26.71 35.80 20.90
CA GLU A 83 -27.67 34.79 21.34
C GLU A 83 -28.41 34.13 20.15
N ARG A 84 -27.67 33.60 19.17
CA ARG A 84 -28.28 33.04 17.94
C ARG A 84 -29.37 32.01 18.21
N ALA A 85 -29.12 31.08 19.13
CA ALA A 85 -30.02 29.93 19.36
C ALA A 85 -31.44 30.35 19.75
N THR A 86 -31.58 31.46 20.48
CA THR A 86 -32.86 32.00 20.93
C THR A 86 -33.36 33.13 20.03
N ALA A 87 -32.46 33.90 19.41
CA ALA A 87 -32.81 35.10 18.65
C ALA A 87 -33.03 34.90 17.15
N ARG A 88 -32.69 33.74 16.56
CA ARG A 88 -32.68 33.53 15.10
C ARG A 88 -34.00 33.91 14.43
N GLU A 89 -35.11 33.36 14.89
CA GLU A 89 -36.42 33.56 14.26
C GLU A 89 -36.85 35.03 14.33
N GLU A 90 -36.61 35.69 15.48
CA GLU A 90 -36.89 37.11 15.65
C GLU A 90 -36.00 38.00 14.78
N VAL A 91 -34.72 37.67 14.61
CA VAL A 91 -33.81 38.41 13.71
C VAL A 91 -34.22 38.23 12.25
N GLU A 92 -34.67 37.04 11.83
CA GLU A 92 -35.21 36.79 10.49
C GLU A 92 -36.52 37.56 10.24
N ARG A 93 -37.40 37.65 11.24
CA ARG A 93 -38.60 38.51 11.19
C ARG A 93 -38.23 39.99 11.10
N ALA A 94 -37.30 40.46 11.95
CA ALA A 94 -36.84 41.84 11.99
C ALA A 94 -36.16 42.30 10.69
N ALA A 95 -35.51 41.40 9.94
CA ALA A 95 -34.92 41.72 8.64
C ALA A 95 -35.95 42.13 7.56
N ARG A 96 -37.24 41.85 7.81
CA ARG A 96 -38.40 42.21 6.97
C ARG A 96 -39.26 43.32 7.59
N ASP A 97 -38.80 43.94 8.67
CA ASP A 97 -39.51 45.02 9.35
C ASP A 97 -39.73 46.24 8.43
N ALA A 98 -40.78 47.02 8.71
CA ALA A 98 -41.09 48.24 8.00
C ALA A 98 -40.11 49.39 8.35
N ASP A 99 -39.51 49.36 9.54
CA ASP A 99 -38.46 50.30 9.93
C ASP A 99 -37.12 49.94 9.23
N PRO A 100 -36.57 50.84 8.39
CA PRO A 100 -35.30 50.60 7.71
C PRO A 100 -34.10 50.39 8.65
N GLU A 101 -34.07 51.00 9.84
CA GLU A 101 -32.96 50.84 10.81
C GLU A 101 -33.00 49.44 11.45
N VAL A 102 -34.18 48.98 11.87
CA VAL A 102 -34.40 47.62 12.40
C VAL A 102 -34.04 46.59 11.33
N ALA A 103 -34.55 46.76 10.11
CA ALA A 103 -34.26 45.85 9.00
C ALA A 103 -32.77 45.84 8.62
N ALA A 104 -32.09 47.00 8.62
CA ALA A 104 -30.67 47.08 8.30
C ALA A 104 -29.78 46.38 9.34
N ARG A 105 -30.06 46.57 10.64
CA ARG A 105 -29.31 45.90 11.73
C ARG A 105 -29.55 44.41 11.76
N ALA A 106 -30.81 43.97 11.60
CA ALA A 106 -31.13 42.57 11.52
C ALA A 106 -30.46 41.90 10.31
N ARG A 107 -30.48 42.52 9.12
CA ARG A 107 -29.72 42.04 7.94
C ARG A 107 -28.21 42.01 8.17
N TRP A 108 -27.67 42.99 8.89
CA TRP A 108 -26.26 42.99 9.27
C TRP A 108 -25.93 41.80 10.17
N ILE A 109 -26.78 41.46 11.16
CA ILE A 109 -26.59 40.29 12.03
C ILE A 109 -26.63 39.00 11.19
N LEU A 110 -27.62 38.87 10.28
CA LEU A 110 -27.72 37.71 9.38
C LEU A 110 -26.48 37.56 8.48
N ASP A 111 -25.97 38.66 7.90
CA ASP A 111 -24.73 38.66 7.11
C ASP A 111 -23.53 38.22 7.94
N ARG A 112 -23.42 38.64 9.21
CA ARG A 112 -22.35 38.18 10.10
C ARG A 112 -22.43 36.69 10.38
N TRP A 113 -23.61 36.16 10.71
CA TRP A 113 -23.78 34.73 10.93
C TRP A 113 -23.54 33.91 9.65
N GLN A 114 -24.00 34.36 8.49
CA GLN A 114 -23.72 33.70 7.20
C GLN A 114 -22.22 33.62 6.91
N LYS A 115 -21.44 34.61 7.38
CA LYS A 115 -19.97 34.63 7.24
C LYS A 115 -19.24 33.91 8.37
N GLY A 116 -19.94 33.30 9.33
CA GLY A 116 -19.35 32.67 10.51
C GLY A 116 -18.63 33.67 11.42
N LEU A 117 -19.07 34.93 11.45
CA LEU A 117 -18.48 35.96 12.30
C LEU A 117 -19.31 36.10 13.58
N LEU A 118 -18.70 35.76 14.71
CA LEU A 118 -19.30 35.83 16.04
C LEU A 118 -18.68 36.98 16.86
N PRO A 119 -19.38 37.52 17.88
CA PRO A 119 -18.88 38.63 18.70
C PRO A 119 -17.55 38.38 19.40
N ASP A 120 -17.25 37.11 19.66
CA ASP A 120 -16.06 36.58 20.33
C ASP A 120 -14.97 36.12 19.36
N THR A 121 -15.16 36.29 18.04
CA THR A 121 -14.14 35.94 17.04
C THR A 121 -12.87 36.76 17.29
N PRO A 122 -11.70 36.13 17.50
CA PRO A 122 -10.47 36.85 17.85
C PRO A 122 -10.07 37.89 16.77
N PRO A 123 -9.63 39.10 17.14
CA PRO A 123 -9.26 40.15 16.17
C PRO A 123 -8.12 39.75 15.22
N GLU A 124 -7.24 38.84 15.64
CA GLU A 124 -6.19 38.29 14.77
C GLU A 124 -6.76 37.38 13.68
N VAL A 125 -7.80 36.60 13.99
CA VAL A 125 -8.50 35.76 13.01
C VAL A 125 -9.23 36.66 12.02
N LEU A 126 -9.93 37.70 12.49
CA LEU A 126 -10.58 38.69 11.61
C LEU A 126 -9.60 39.36 10.64
N ARG A 127 -8.38 39.65 11.08
CA ARG A 127 -7.33 40.21 10.21
C ARG A 127 -6.86 39.22 9.15
N ARG A 128 -6.77 37.93 9.48
CA ARG A 128 -6.38 36.87 8.52
C ARG A 128 -7.48 36.58 7.51
N LEU A 129 -8.74 36.67 7.93
CA LEU A 129 -9.91 36.45 7.06
C LEU A 129 -10.23 37.66 6.17
N ALA A 130 -9.55 38.78 6.35
CA ALA A 130 -9.80 40.00 5.58
C ALA A 130 -9.48 39.76 4.09
N GLY A 131 -10.48 39.91 3.23
CA GLY A 131 -10.36 39.71 1.79
C GLY A 131 -10.66 38.30 1.29
N LEU A 132 -10.81 37.31 2.18
CA LEU A 132 -11.28 35.96 1.82
C LEU A 132 -12.81 35.97 1.71
N GLU A 133 -13.37 35.22 0.77
CA GLU A 133 -14.82 35.07 0.56
C GLU A 133 -15.22 33.59 0.43
N GLY A 134 -16.53 33.30 0.48
CA GLY A 134 -17.06 31.94 0.31
C GLY A 134 -16.40 30.89 1.21
N ALA A 135 -16.06 29.74 0.62
CA ALA A 135 -15.40 28.65 1.32
C ALA A 135 -14.00 28.99 1.86
N GLU A 136 -13.20 29.81 1.18
CA GLU A 136 -11.85 30.17 1.67
C GLU A 136 -11.90 30.83 3.05
N ARG A 137 -12.94 31.66 3.29
CA ARG A 137 -13.17 32.25 4.62
C ARG A 137 -13.55 31.18 5.64
N LEU A 138 -14.41 30.24 5.29
CA LEU A 138 -14.83 29.17 6.19
C LEU A 138 -13.66 28.22 6.50
N GLU A 139 -12.82 27.89 5.54
CA GLU A 139 -11.57 27.15 5.77
C GLU A 139 -10.66 27.88 6.75
N GLY A 140 -10.51 29.20 6.62
CA GLY A 140 -9.73 30.00 7.56
C GLY A 140 -10.31 30.02 8.99
N LEU A 141 -11.63 29.88 9.14
CA LEU A 141 -12.28 29.70 10.45
C LEU A 141 -12.01 28.29 11.03
N LEU A 142 -12.04 27.26 10.18
CA LEU A 142 -11.70 25.88 10.59
C LEU A 142 -10.22 25.78 11.02
N ASP A 143 -9.30 26.39 10.28
CA ASP A 143 -7.87 26.48 10.64
C ASP A 143 -7.66 27.21 11.98
N ALA A 144 -8.57 28.11 12.36
CA ALA A 144 -8.55 28.82 13.63
C ALA A 144 -9.27 28.08 14.78
N GLY A 145 -9.83 26.88 14.52
CA GLY A 145 -10.57 26.10 15.52
C GLY A 145 -11.98 26.63 15.82
N LEU A 146 -12.52 27.52 14.99
CA LEU A 146 -13.85 28.12 15.19
C LEU A 146 -14.96 27.28 14.53
N PHE A 147 -15.06 26.00 14.88
CA PHE A 147 -15.97 25.04 14.25
C PHE A 147 -17.46 25.40 14.44
N SER A 148 -17.83 25.91 15.61
CA SER A 148 -19.20 26.39 15.89
C SER A 148 -19.60 27.54 14.96
N ALA A 149 -18.66 28.43 14.63
CA ALA A 149 -18.92 29.54 13.72
C ALA A 149 -19.20 29.06 12.29
N VAL A 150 -18.49 28.02 11.83
CA VAL A 150 -18.73 27.40 10.51
C VAL A 150 -20.05 26.63 10.51
N THR A 151 -20.38 25.93 11.58
CA THR A 151 -21.69 25.25 11.75
C THR A 151 -22.83 26.27 11.62
N ILE A 152 -22.71 27.42 12.30
CA ILE A 152 -23.65 28.54 12.21
C ILE A 152 -23.76 29.04 10.76
N ALA A 153 -22.64 29.24 10.08
CA ALA A 153 -22.62 29.71 8.69
C ALA A 153 -23.38 28.77 7.74
N ILE A 154 -23.14 27.45 7.87
CA ILE A 154 -23.81 26.42 7.08
C ILE A 154 -25.33 26.43 7.31
N GLU A 155 -25.76 26.47 8.57
CA GLU A 155 -27.18 26.45 8.92
C GLU A 155 -27.91 27.74 8.50
N GLN A 156 -27.21 28.88 8.44
CA GLN A 156 -27.78 30.11 7.88
C GLN A 156 -27.87 30.05 6.36
N ALA A 157 -26.86 29.48 5.71
CA ALA A 157 -26.85 29.31 4.27
C ALA A 157 -27.91 28.28 3.79
N ALA A 158 -28.46 27.44 4.67
CA ALA A 158 -29.45 26.42 4.32
C ALA A 158 -30.70 26.96 3.59
N GLY A 159 -31.12 28.20 3.87
CA GLY A 159 -32.23 28.87 3.19
C GLY A 159 -31.85 29.75 1.99
N ALA A 160 -30.55 29.87 1.69
CA ALA A 160 -30.02 30.73 0.64
C ALA A 160 -29.74 29.95 -0.66
N VAL A 161 -29.73 30.65 -1.80
CA VAL A 161 -29.54 30.04 -3.14
C VAL A 161 -28.15 29.37 -3.28
N ASP A 162 -27.15 29.93 -2.62
CA ASP A 162 -25.76 29.46 -2.57
C ASP A 162 -25.50 28.39 -1.50
N GLY A 163 -26.48 28.10 -0.63
CA GLY A 163 -26.37 27.16 0.47
C GLY A 163 -25.83 25.77 0.12
N PRO A 164 -26.33 25.11 -0.93
CA PRO A 164 -25.79 23.81 -1.36
C PRO A 164 -24.31 23.85 -1.77
N SER A 165 -23.87 24.94 -2.42
CA SER A 165 -22.45 25.09 -2.82
C SER A 165 -21.57 25.22 -1.59
N VAL A 166 -21.95 26.07 -0.63
CA VAL A 166 -21.20 26.30 0.61
C VAL A 166 -21.04 25.00 1.40
N ARG A 167 -22.10 24.20 1.53
CA ARG A 167 -22.01 22.90 2.24
C ARG A 167 -21.09 21.92 1.54
N LYS A 168 -21.22 21.79 0.22
CA LYS A 168 -20.37 20.92 -0.58
C LYS A 168 -18.90 21.31 -0.45
N GLU A 169 -18.58 22.59 -0.59
CA GLU A 169 -17.20 23.09 -0.47
C GLU A 169 -16.62 22.85 0.94
N VAL A 170 -17.41 23.03 2.01
CA VAL A 170 -16.96 22.71 3.37
C VAL A 170 -16.78 21.21 3.56
N SER A 171 -17.70 20.37 3.06
CA SER A 171 -17.58 18.90 3.11
C SER A 171 -16.28 18.44 2.42
N GLU A 172 -16.03 18.90 1.19
CA GLU A 172 -14.82 18.58 0.42
C GLU A 172 -13.55 19.05 1.14
N SER A 173 -13.60 20.21 1.80
CA SER A 173 -12.49 20.72 2.58
C SER A 173 -12.20 19.84 3.81
N ILE A 174 -13.24 19.44 4.54
CA ILE A 174 -13.12 18.52 5.68
C ILE A 174 -12.54 17.18 5.22
N GLU A 175 -13.03 16.60 4.13
CA GLU A 175 -12.49 15.33 3.60
C GLU A 175 -10.99 15.43 3.28
N ARG A 176 -10.58 16.50 2.59
CA ARG A 176 -9.18 16.71 2.21
C ARG A 176 -8.26 16.99 3.39
N ARG A 177 -8.75 17.64 4.45
CA ARG A 177 -7.95 18.17 5.57
C ARG A 177 -8.35 17.64 6.94
N PHE A 178 -9.08 16.52 6.98
CA PHE A 178 -9.66 15.95 8.20
C PHE A 178 -8.67 15.87 9.37
N PRO A 179 -7.44 15.33 9.20
CA PRO A 179 -6.49 15.24 10.32
C PRO A 179 -6.02 16.61 10.84
N PHE A 180 -5.89 17.61 9.97
CA PHE A 180 -5.50 18.96 10.39
C PHE A 180 -6.58 19.58 11.27
N TYR A 181 -7.84 19.53 10.83
CA TYR A 181 -8.96 20.05 11.62
C TYR A 181 -9.16 19.31 12.93
N LEU A 182 -8.97 17.99 12.93
CA LEU A 182 -9.05 17.20 14.15
C LEU A 182 -7.95 17.57 15.14
N ARG A 183 -6.68 17.73 14.71
CA ARG A 183 -5.62 18.20 15.63
C ARG A 183 -5.96 19.57 16.20
N THR A 184 -6.39 20.51 15.36
CA THR A 184 -6.81 21.83 15.79
C THR A 184 -7.95 21.74 16.82
N ALA A 185 -8.93 20.85 16.62
CA ALA A 185 -10.01 20.62 17.57
C ALA A 185 -9.51 20.06 18.90
N VAL A 186 -8.57 19.11 18.89
CA VAL A 186 -7.96 18.57 20.11
C VAL A 186 -7.16 19.66 20.85
N GLU A 187 -6.32 20.42 20.15
CA GLU A 187 -5.46 21.46 20.73
C GLU A 187 -6.25 22.67 21.26
N SER A 188 -7.40 22.98 20.65
CA SER A 188 -8.31 24.07 21.08
C SER A 188 -9.42 23.62 22.03
N ASN A 189 -9.45 22.33 22.39
CA ASN A 189 -10.52 21.71 23.20
C ASN A 189 -11.93 21.94 22.61
N GLN A 190 -12.05 21.75 21.29
CA GLN A 190 -13.26 21.92 20.48
C GLN A 190 -13.69 20.62 19.77
N VAL A 191 -13.32 19.44 20.29
CA VAL A 191 -13.66 18.14 19.66
C VAL A 191 -15.17 17.97 19.51
N ASP A 192 -15.96 18.37 20.51
CA ASP A 192 -17.42 18.32 20.42
C ASP A 192 -17.98 19.24 19.32
N ALA A 193 -17.43 20.45 19.20
CA ALA A 193 -17.82 21.39 18.15
C ALA A 193 -17.45 20.87 16.75
N PHE A 194 -16.31 20.18 16.62
CA PHE A 194 -15.93 19.51 15.38
C PHE A 194 -16.87 18.34 15.05
N CYS A 195 -17.27 17.52 16.03
CA CYS A 195 -18.26 16.46 15.82
C CYS A 195 -19.62 17.02 15.38
N ASN A 196 -20.07 18.12 15.99
CA ASN A 196 -21.31 18.80 15.58
C ASN A 196 -21.20 19.38 14.18
N LEU A 197 -20.02 19.89 13.79
CA LEU A 197 -19.78 20.32 12.41
C LEU A 197 -19.91 19.14 11.44
N LEU A 198 -19.33 17.97 11.76
CA LEU A 198 -19.49 16.75 10.96
C LEU A 198 -20.97 16.35 10.81
N ASP A 199 -21.78 16.50 11.86
CA ASP A 199 -23.22 16.23 11.80
C ASP A 199 -23.96 17.09 10.77
N VAL A 200 -23.54 18.35 10.58
CA VAL A 200 -24.26 19.32 9.73
C VAL A 200 -23.65 19.44 8.33
N ALA A 201 -22.34 19.26 8.21
CA ALA A 201 -21.56 19.53 7.00
C ALA A 201 -21.29 18.29 6.13
N THR A 202 -21.55 17.07 6.62
CA THR A 202 -21.26 15.85 5.85
C THR A 202 -22.19 15.72 4.64
N GLU A 203 -21.64 15.73 3.43
CA GLU A 203 -22.42 15.58 2.18
C GLU A 203 -22.04 14.31 1.39
N THR A 204 -21.15 13.46 1.92
CA THR A 204 -20.73 12.20 1.27
C THR A 204 -20.83 10.98 2.21
N PRO A 205 -21.06 9.77 1.67
CA PRO A 205 -21.01 8.54 2.45
C PRO A 205 -19.65 8.28 3.10
N ALA A 206 -18.54 8.62 2.42
CA ALA A 206 -17.20 8.42 2.93
C ALA A 206 -16.97 9.21 4.22
N LEU A 207 -17.37 10.49 4.24
CA LEU A 207 -17.25 11.33 5.42
C LEU A 207 -18.24 10.91 6.53
N ALA A 208 -19.38 10.32 6.20
CA ALA A 208 -20.28 9.73 7.20
C ALA A 208 -19.67 8.50 7.89
N VAL A 209 -18.94 7.66 7.16
CA VAL A 209 -18.13 6.56 7.74
C VAL A 209 -17.05 7.13 8.65
N ALA A 210 -16.31 8.15 8.20
CA ALA A 210 -15.28 8.81 9.00
C ALA A 210 -15.82 9.39 10.32
N ARG A 211 -16.99 10.05 10.27
CA ARG A 211 -17.71 10.52 11.46
C ARG A 211 -18.05 9.36 12.40
N ALA A 212 -18.62 8.28 11.87
CA ALA A 212 -19.05 7.15 12.69
C ALA A 212 -17.86 6.43 13.37
N GLU A 213 -16.76 6.24 12.64
CA GLU A 213 -15.49 5.73 13.18
C GLU A 213 -14.99 6.64 14.32
N LEU A 214 -14.89 7.96 14.08
CA LEU A 214 -14.43 8.92 15.09
C LEU A 214 -15.32 8.91 16.35
N LEU A 215 -16.65 8.96 16.19
CA LEU A 215 -17.58 8.96 17.32
C LEU A 215 -17.47 7.67 18.15
N THR A 216 -17.32 6.53 17.49
CA THR A 216 -17.13 5.24 18.17
C THR A 216 -15.81 5.22 18.95
N GLN A 217 -14.72 5.73 18.36
CA GLN A 217 -13.42 5.84 19.02
C GLN A 217 -13.41 6.85 20.19
N LEU A 218 -14.30 7.85 20.17
CA LEU A 218 -14.55 8.77 21.28
C LEU A 218 -15.46 8.18 22.36
N GLY A 219 -16.00 6.97 22.15
CA GLY A 219 -16.85 6.25 23.10
C GLY A 219 -18.34 6.60 23.04
N PHE A 220 -18.81 7.23 21.96
CA PHE A 220 -20.23 7.50 21.77
C PHE A 220 -20.99 6.27 21.27
N ASP A 221 -22.23 6.10 21.74
CA ASP A 221 -23.17 5.10 21.24
C ASP A 221 -23.94 5.64 20.03
N LEU A 222 -23.67 5.07 18.84
CA LEU A 222 -24.32 5.46 17.59
C LEU A 222 -25.81 5.12 17.54
N GLN A 223 -26.30 4.17 18.36
CA GLN A 223 -27.74 3.91 18.43
C GLN A 223 -28.48 5.11 19.05
N GLN A 224 -27.84 5.80 19.99
CA GLN A 224 -28.39 7.00 20.64
C GLN A 224 -28.11 8.27 19.84
N ARG A 225 -26.90 8.40 19.28
CA ARG A 225 -26.45 9.60 18.57
C ARG A 225 -26.82 9.62 17.08
N GLY A 226 -27.30 8.50 16.54
CA GLY A 226 -27.67 8.33 15.15
C GLY A 226 -26.53 7.76 14.29
N TRP A 227 -26.87 6.73 13.51
CA TRP A 227 -25.97 6.05 12.57
C TRP A 227 -25.47 6.94 11.43
N LEU A 228 -26.28 7.93 11.03
CA LEU A 228 -25.97 8.89 9.98
C LEU A 228 -25.85 10.30 10.56
N PRO A 229 -25.10 11.22 9.91
CA PRO A 229 -25.10 12.62 10.28
C PRO A 229 -26.49 13.25 10.09
N ALA A 230 -26.79 14.33 10.82
CA ALA A 230 -28.05 15.07 10.68
C ALA A 230 -28.26 15.63 9.27
N SER A 231 -27.17 15.93 8.55
CA SER A 231 -27.20 16.32 7.14
C SER A 231 -27.84 15.27 6.22
N ALA A 232 -27.82 14.00 6.60
CA ALA A 232 -28.34 12.89 5.81
C ALA A 232 -29.85 12.96 5.59
N ASP A 233 -30.60 13.71 6.40
CA ASP A 233 -32.04 13.98 6.19
C ASP A 233 -32.34 14.60 4.82
N ARG A 234 -31.34 15.27 4.22
CA ARG A 234 -31.42 15.88 2.89
C ARG A 234 -31.06 14.92 1.76
N TRP A 235 -30.45 13.79 2.07
CA TRP A 235 -30.03 12.80 1.09
C TRP A 235 -31.22 12.02 0.56
N THR A 236 -31.06 11.42 -0.60
CA THR A 236 -32.06 10.47 -1.11
C THR A 236 -32.15 9.27 -0.17
N PRO A 237 -33.33 8.60 -0.08
CA PRO A 237 -33.45 7.38 0.72
C PRO A 237 -32.42 6.31 0.35
N ASN A 238 -32.05 6.24 -0.93
CA ASN A 238 -31.03 5.30 -1.41
C ASN A 238 -29.64 5.63 -0.85
N GLU A 239 -29.23 6.90 -0.84
CA GLU A 239 -27.95 7.34 -0.27
C GLU A 239 -27.88 7.08 1.24
N GLN A 240 -28.98 7.36 1.97
CA GLN A 240 -29.05 7.07 3.41
C GLN A 240 -28.86 5.58 3.71
N ILE A 241 -29.56 4.71 2.97
CA ILE A 241 -29.47 3.26 3.13
C ILE A 241 -28.04 2.79 2.85
N ARG A 242 -27.46 3.19 1.71
CA ARG A 242 -26.11 2.78 1.32
C ARG A 242 -25.06 3.27 2.33
N ALA A 243 -25.14 4.51 2.79
CA ALA A 243 -24.24 5.04 3.81
C ALA A 243 -24.38 4.29 5.15
N LYS A 244 -25.60 3.93 5.55
CA LYS A 244 -25.84 3.16 6.78
C LYS A 244 -25.23 1.75 6.69
N VAL A 245 -25.37 1.08 5.54
CA VAL A 245 -24.72 -0.22 5.29
C VAL A 245 -23.21 -0.10 5.40
N LEU A 246 -22.61 0.91 4.76
CA LEU A 246 -21.16 1.17 4.83
C LEU A 246 -20.69 1.42 6.27
N VAL A 247 -21.40 2.25 7.03
CA VAL A 247 -21.08 2.52 8.45
C VAL A 247 -21.11 1.23 9.27
N LEU A 248 -22.18 0.45 9.18
CA LEU A 248 -22.33 -0.80 9.94
C LEU A 248 -21.23 -1.80 9.58
N ALA A 249 -20.97 -2.00 8.29
CA ALA A 249 -19.99 -2.96 7.82
C ALA A 249 -18.55 -2.57 8.20
N THR A 250 -18.16 -1.30 8.05
CA THR A 250 -16.81 -0.82 8.42
C THR A 250 -16.55 -1.00 9.92
N LEU A 251 -17.55 -0.69 10.76
CA LEU A 251 -17.48 -0.88 12.22
C LEU A 251 -17.58 -2.36 12.66
N GLY A 252 -17.74 -3.30 11.72
CA GLY A 252 -17.71 -4.73 11.96
C GLY A 252 -19.06 -5.42 12.13
N ASP A 253 -20.18 -4.68 12.18
CA ASP A 253 -21.52 -5.26 12.21
C ASP A 253 -22.04 -5.57 10.79
N VAL A 254 -21.33 -6.48 10.12
CA VAL A 254 -21.68 -6.93 8.77
C VAL A 254 -23.04 -7.63 8.75
N GLY A 255 -23.46 -8.21 9.89
CA GLY A 255 -24.78 -8.83 10.07
C GLY A 255 -25.91 -7.83 9.88
N ALA A 256 -25.91 -6.76 10.68
CA ALA A 256 -26.89 -5.70 10.55
C ALA A 256 -26.80 -4.98 9.19
N ALA A 257 -25.59 -4.82 8.64
CA ALA A 257 -25.39 -4.25 7.31
C ALA A 257 -26.11 -5.09 6.23
N LEU A 258 -26.00 -6.42 6.29
CA LEU A 258 -26.66 -7.36 5.38
C LEU A 258 -28.19 -7.28 5.49
N ASP A 259 -28.73 -7.22 6.70
CA ASP A 259 -30.17 -7.12 6.93
C ASP A 259 -30.74 -5.83 6.32
N VAL A 260 -30.08 -4.68 6.58
CA VAL A 260 -30.46 -3.39 5.99
C VAL A 260 -30.39 -3.44 4.46
N ALA A 261 -29.34 -4.04 3.88
CA ALA A 261 -29.19 -4.16 2.44
C ALA A 261 -30.29 -5.04 1.81
N ARG A 262 -30.66 -6.15 2.46
CA ARG A 262 -31.72 -7.08 2.00
C ARG A 262 -33.10 -6.43 2.05
N GLU A 263 -33.45 -5.78 3.16
CA GLU A 263 -34.72 -5.06 3.31
C GLU A 263 -34.89 -3.99 2.24
N ALA A 264 -33.80 -3.29 1.90
CA ALA A 264 -33.78 -2.25 0.87
C ALA A 264 -33.57 -2.77 -0.56
N LYS A 265 -33.37 -4.08 -0.75
CA LYS A 265 -33.08 -4.71 -2.06
C LYS A 265 -31.87 -4.12 -2.79
N GLN A 266 -30.83 -3.74 -2.04
CA GLN A 266 -29.55 -3.27 -2.58
C GLN A 266 -28.65 -4.47 -2.90
N MET A 267 -28.88 -5.14 -4.02
CA MET A 267 -28.25 -6.45 -4.31
C MET A 267 -26.72 -6.40 -4.39
N ASP A 268 -26.14 -5.30 -4.85
CA ASP A 268 -24.68 -5.08 -4.86
C ASP A 268 -24.10 -5.06 -3.43
N MET A 269 -24.80 -4.38 -2.51
CA MET A 269 -24.44 -4.30 -1.09
C MET A 269 -24.66 -5.63 -0.35
N VAL A 270 -25.73 -6.36 -0.69
CA VAL A 270 -25.99 -7.72 -0.19
C VAL A 270 -24.84 -8.64 -0.58
N ARG A 271 -24.42 -8.59 -1.85
CA ARG A 271 -23.28 -9.37 -2.36
C ARG A 271 -21.99 -9.06 -1.59
N ALA A 272 -21.66 -7.79 -1.38
CA ALA A 272 -20.49 -7.40 -0.61
C ALA A 272 -20.56 -7.90 0.86
N CYS A 273 -21.72 -7.81 1.51
CA CYS A 273 -21.91 -8.33 2.86
C CYS A 273 -21.80 -9.87 2.92
N ASP A 274 -22.39 -10.58 1.96
CA ASP A 274 -22.29 -12.04 1.88
C ASP A 274 -20.84 -12.48 1.63
N LEU A 275 -20.05 -11.75 0.84
CA LEU A 275 -18.61 -11.96 0.68
C LEU A 275 -17.85 -11.75 2.00
N LEU A 276 -18.13 -10.64 2.70
CA LEU A 276 -17.53 -10.30 4.00
C LEU A 276 -17.92 -11.28 5.13
N GLN A 277 -19.07 -11.95 5.04
CA GLN A 277 -19.47 -13.00 6.00
C GLN A 277 -19.10 -14.43 5.55
N GLY A 278 -18.84 -14.64 4.27
CA GLY A 278 -18.57 -15.96 3.71
C GLY A 278 -19.85 -16.76 3.47
N ASN A 279 -20.97 -16.07 3.22
CA ASN A 279 -22.25 -16.68 2.87
C ASN A 279 -22.31 -16.99 1.36
N TRP A 280 -21.63 -18.07 0.96
CA TRP A 280 -21.49 -18.45 -0.45
C TRP A 280 -22.78 -18.96 -1.10
N SER A 281 -23.69 -19.55 -0.32
CA SER A 281 -24.95 -20.09 -0.83
C SER A 281 -25.86 -19.04 -1.46
N GLY A 282 -25.87 -17.81 -0.92
CA GLY A 282 -26.66 -16.71 -1.46
C GLY A 282 -26.18 -16.25 -2.83
N LEU A 283 -24.85 -16.28 -3.04
CA LEU A 283 -24.22 -15.85 -4.29
C LEU A 283 -24.43 -16.86 -5.44
N ILE A 284 -24.57 -18.14 -5.12
CA ILE A 284 -24.64 -19.21 -6.13
C ILE A 284 -25.90 -19.12 -6.99
N GLU A 285 -27.08 -19.00 -6.38
CA GLU A 285 -28.34 -19.12 -7.13
C GLU A 285 -28.53 -17.97 -8.11
N GLU A 286 -28.26 -16.72 -7.68
CA GLU A 286 -28.37 -15.53 -8.53
C GLU A 286 -27.39 -15.60 -9.70
N SER A 287 -26.11 -15.86 -9.43
CA SER A 287 -25.10 -15.95 -10.49
C SER A 287 -25.40 -17.12 -11.43
N LYS A 288 -25.88 -18.26 -10.93
CA LYS A 288 -26.22 -19.41 -11.78
C LYS A 288 -27.41 -19.12 -12.69
N GLU A 289 -28.44 -18.45 -12.19
CA GLU A 289 -29.59 -18.03 -13.00
C GLU A 289 -29.16 -17.01 -14.07
N ALA A 290 -28.40 -15.99 -13.68
CA ALA A 290 -27.85 -14.98 -14.60
C ALA A 290 -26.94 -15.61 -15.67
N ALA A 291 -26.08 -16.55 -15.28
CA ALA A 291 -25.22 -17.28 -16.21
C ALA A 291 -26.01 -18.13 -17.21
N SER A 292 -27.11 -18.76 -16.74
CA SER A 292 -27.95 -19.62 -17.58
C SER A 292 -28.80 -18.84 -18.57
N ASN A 293 -29.17 -17.60 -18.23
CA ASN A 293 -29.95 -16.70 -19.07
C ASN A 293 -29.09 -15.90 -20.08
N ALA A 294 -27.78 -15.80 -19.83
CA ALA A 294 -26.85 -15.11 -20.72
C ALA A 294 -26.46 -15.96 -21.93
N THR A 295 -26.05 -15.30 -23.02
CA THR A 295 -25.51 -15.98 -24.21
C THR A 295 -24.19 -16.70 -23.83
N PRO A 296 -24.03 -18.00 -24.12
CA PRO A 296 -22.77 -18.71 -23.88
C PRO A 296 -21.57 -17.99 -24.53
N GLY A 297 -20.44 -17.96 -23.83
CA GLY A 297 -19.22 -17.27 -24.24
C GLY A 297 -19.28 -15.74 -24.23
N SER A 298 -20.35 -15.14 -23.72
CA SER A 298 -20.39 -13.69 -23.46
C SER A 298 -19.69 -13.35 -22.15
N LEU A 299 -19.12 -12.14 -22.05
CA LEU A 299 -18.53 -11.64 -20.79
C LEU A 299 -19.49 -11.74 -19.61
N VAL A 300 -20.79 -11.53 -19.83
CA VAL A 300 -21.81 -11.66 -18.79
C VAL A 300 -21.98 -13.12 -18.35
N ALA A 301 -22.00 -14.08 -19.27
CA ALA A 301 -22.06 -15.49 -18.93
C ALA A 301 -20.81 -15.93 -18.16
N ASP A 302 -19.63 -15.55 -18.65
CA ASP A 302 -18.35 -15.92 -18.06
C ASP A 302 -18.17 -15.33 -16.66
N ARG A 303 -18.49 -14.05 -16.46
CA ARG A 303 -18.49 -13.41 -15.13
C ARG A 303 -19.32 -14.19 -14.12
N ASN A 304 -20.55 -14.52 -14.50
CA ASN A 304 -21.45 -15.22 -13.60
C ASN A 304 -21.02 -16.68 -13.37
N TRP A 305 -20.48 -17.39 -14.36
CA TRP A 305 -19.92 -18.73 -14.14
C TRP A 305 -18.65 -18.70 -13.28
N VAL A 306 -17.83 -17.65 -13.37
CA VAL A 306 -16.70 -17.42 -12.46
C VAL A 306 -17.20 -17.19 -11.04
N ASP A 307 -18.22 -16.38 -10.83
CA ASP A 307 -18.82 -16.18 -9.51
C ASP A 307 -19.35 -17.49 -8.92
N VAL A 308 -20.02 -18.32 -9.74
CA VAL A 308 -20.47 -19.66 -9.34
C VAL A 308 -19.28 -20.55 -8.98
N LEU A 309 -18.18 -20.52 -9.74
CA LEU A 309 -16.98 -21.32 -9.45
C LEU A 309 -16.33 -20.89 -8.12
N VAL A 310 -16.15 -19.58 -7.94
CA VAL A 310 -15.61 -18.94 -6.74
C VAL A 310 -16.43 -19.32 -5.51
N ALA A 311 -17.76 -19.20 -5.59
CA ALA A 311 -18.65 -19.51 -4.49
C ALA A 311 -18.74 -21.03 -4.24
N ALA A 312 -18.83 -21.87 -5.28
CA ALA A 312 -18.92 -23.32 -5.14
C ALA A 312 -17.67 -23.93 -4.49
N HIS A 313 -16.48 -23.41 -4.80
CA HIS A 313 -15.24 -23.88 -4.17
C HIS A 313 -15.20 -23.58 -2.66
N ARG A 314 -15.76 -22.44 -2.25
CA ARG A 314 -15.79 -21.97 -0.87
C ARG A 314 -16.99 -22.47 -0.06
N ALA A 315 -18.07 -22.90 -0.73
CA ALA A 315 -19.24 -23.59 -0.18
C ALA A 315 -19.06 -25.12 -0.09
N PRO A 316 -17.82 -25.62 -0.14
CA PRO A 316 -17.43 -26.95 -0.66
C PRO A 316 -18.49 -27.75 -1.46
N LEU A 317 -18.90 -27.25 -2.63
CA LEU A 317 -19.84 -27.92 -3.56
C LEU A 317 -19.11 -28.44 -4.81
N PRO A 318 -18.49 -29.63 -4.77
CA PRO A 318 -17.59 -30.10 -5.83
C PRO A 318 -18.30 -30.34 -7.17
N ASP A 319 -19.54 -30.85 -7.16
CA ASP A 319 -20.31 -31.12 -8.39
C ASP A 319 -20.64 -29.82 -9.13
N LEU A 320 -20.99 -28.78 -8.39
CA LEU A 320 -21.27 -27.47 -8.94
C LEU A 320 -19.99 -26.78 -9.43
N ALA A 321 -18.89 -26.89 -8.68
CA ALA A 321 -17.59 -26.38 -9.11
C ALA A 321 -17.13 -27.05 -10.41
N THR A 322 -17.35 -28.36 -10.56
CA THR A 322 -17.08 -29.11 -11.80
C THR A 322 -17.95 -28.60 -12.94
N THR A 323 -19.25 -28.41 -12.69
CA THR A 323 -20.18 -27.85 -13.69
C THR A 323 -19.75 -26.47 -14.17
N ALA A 324 -19.38 -25.57 -13.24
CA ALA A 324 -18.94 -24.23 -13.59
C ALA A 324 -17.63 -24.24 -14.38
N MET A 325 -16.67 -25.09 -13.98
CA MET A 325 -15.42 -25.30 -14.72
C MET A 325 -15.68 -25.81 -16.15
N GLU A 326 -16.57 -26.78 -16.32
CA GLU A 326 -16.95 -27.30 -17.65
C GLU A 326 -17.60 -26.22 -18.51
N LYS A 327 -18.43 -25.34 -17.93
CA LYS A 327 -19.04 -24.21 -18.65
C LYS A 327 -18.01 -23.19 -19.10
N LEU A 328 -17.09 -22.82 -18.21
CA LEU A 328 -15.96 -21.95 -18.52
C LEU A 328 -14.97 -22.60 -19.51
N LEU A 329 -14.99 -23.92 -19.72
CA LEU A 329 -14.15 -24.59 -20.71
C LEU A 329 -14.85 -24.78 -22.06
N ALA A 330 -16.14 -25.12 -22.05
CA ALA A 330 -16.92 -25.54 -23.23
C ALA A 330 -17.01 -24.49 -24.33
N ASP A 331 -16.95 -23.20 -23.98
CA ASP A 331 -16.95 -22.10 -24.94
C ASP A 331 -15.54 -21.88 -25.56
N GLY A 332 -14.79 -22.96 -25.79
CA GLY A 332 -13.36 -23.02 -26.06
C GLY A 332 -12.82 -22.38 -27.35
N ASN A 333 -13.61 -21.60 -28.08
CA ASN A 333 -13.04 -20.63 -29.02
C ASN A 333 -12.71 -19.35 -28.23
N PRO A 334 -11.57 -18.68 -28.48
CA PRO A 334 -11.32 -17.35 -27.95
C PRO A 334 -12.56 -16.49 -28.21
N SER A 335 -13.16 -15.98 -27.14
CA SER A 335 -14.28 -15.06 -27.30
C SER A 335 -13.76 -13.84 -28.08
N THR A 336 -14.61 -13.16 -28.86
CA THR A 336 -14.19 -11.89 -29.47
C THR A 336 -13.81 -10.85 -28.41
N ASP A 337 -14.26 -11.05 -27.17
CA ASP A 337 -13.88 -10.29 -26.00
C ASP A 337 -12.66 -10.91 -25.29
N ILE A 338 -11.56 -10.17 -25.30
CA ILE A 338 -10.29 -10.55 -24.68
C ILE A 338 -10.48 -10.69 -23.15
N LEU A 339 -11.26 -9.80 -22.54
CA LEU A 339 -11.47 -9.80 -21.09
C LEU A 339 -12.20 -11.07 -20.65
N ALA A 340 -13.18 -11.53 -21.42
CA ALA A 340 -13.91 -12.76 -21.13
C ALA A 340 -12.99 -14.00 -21.19
N THR A 341 -12.12 -14.05 -22.20
CA THR A 341 -11.10 -15.11 -22.32
C THR A 341 -10.13 -15.08 -21.14
N ASP A 342 -9.69 -13.89 -20.75
CA ASP A 342 -8.77 -13.69 -19.63
C ASP A 342 -9.36 -14.11 -18.29
N LEU A 343 -10.60 -13.71 -18.05
CA LEU A 343 -11.35 -14.02 -16.84
C LEU A 343 -11.48 -15.55 -16.64
N ARG A 344 -11.77 -16.29 -17.72
CA ARG A 344 -11.90 -17.76 -17.68
C ARG A 344 -10.60 -18.44 -17.25
N TRP A 345 -9.49 -18.17 -17.93
CA TRP A 345 -8.24 -18.88 -17.59
C TRP A 345 -7.73 -18.48 -16.20
N ARG A 346 -7.84 -17.20 -15.80
CA ARG A 346 -7.45 -16.73 -14.47
C ARG A 346 -8.25 -17.42 -13.37
N ALA A 347 -9.59 -17.48 -13.52
CA ALA A 347 -10.46 -18.17 -12.57
C ALA A 347 -10.11 -19.66 -12.43
N LEU A 348 -9.84 -20.33 -13.55
CA LEU A 348 -9.44 -21.74 -13.53
C LEU A 348 -8.10 -21.95 -12.83
N LEU A 349 -7.10 -21.09 -13.07
CA LEU A 349 -5.79 -21.19 -12.44
C LEU A 349 -5.88 -20.98 -10.92
N ILE A 350 -6.61 -19.96 -10.44
CA ILE A 350 -6.69 -19.68 -8.99
C ILE A 350 -7.35 -20.81 -8.20
N HIS A 351 -8.19 -21.61 -8.86
CA HIS A 351 -8.86 -22.77 -8.26
C HIS A 351 -8.11 -24.10 -8.51
N GLY A 352 -6.92 -24.04 -9.13
CA GLY A 352 -6.07 -25.21 -9.35
C GLY A 352 -6.52 -26.10 -10.51
N TYR A 353 -7.41 -25.63 -11.38
CA TYR A 353 -7.75 -26.28 -12.66
C TYR A 353 -6.69 -25.96 -13.73
N VAL A 354 -5.43 -26.29 -13.41
CA VAL A 354 -4.24 -25.91 -14.19
C VAL A 354 -4.34 -26.28 -15.66
N GLU A 355 -4.71 -27.53 -15.99
CA GLU A 355 -4.80 -27.97 -17.39
C GLU A 355 -5.92 -27.25 -18.16
N ALA A 356 -7.07 -27.01 -17.52
CA ALA A 356 -8.19 -26.30 -18.14
C ALA A 356 -7.85 -24.83 -18.40
N GLY A 357 -7.18 -24.17 -17.45
CA GLY A 357 -6.67 -22.81 -17.63
C GLY A 357 -5.63 -22.73 -18.73
N LEU A 358 -4.67 -23.66 -18.76
CA LEU A 358 -3.65 -23.74 -19.81
C LEU A 358 -4.25 -23.99 -21.20
N GLN A 359 -5.30 -24.81 -21.32
CA GLN A 359 -5.96 -25.06 -22.59
C GLN A 359 -6.50 -23.78 -23.24
N ILE A 360 -7.03 -22.85 -22.43
CA ILE A 360 -7.51 -21.54 -22.88
C ILE A 360 -6.32 -20.60 -23.14
N LEU A 361 -5.40 -20.51 -22.18
CA LEU A 361 -4.27 -19.58 -22.25
C LEU A 361 -3.34 -19.88 -23.42
N GLN A 362 -3.10 -21.16 -23.76
CA GLN A 362 -2.26 -21.55 -24.90
C GLN A 362 -2.81 -21.03 -26.24
N GLN A 363 -4.13 -20.95 -26.37
CA GLN A 363 -4.79 -20.44 -27.58
C GLN A 363 -4.85 -18.92 -27.60
N ALA A 364 -5.01 -18.29 -26.44
CA ALA A 364 -5.12 -16.84 -26.29
C ALA A 364 -3.75 -16.13 -26.33
N ASN A 365 -2.78 -16.67 -25.59
CA ASN A 365 -1.43 -16.12 -25.45
C ASN A 365 -0.41 -17.24 -25.14
N PRO A 366 0.21 -17.85 -26.16
CA PRO A 366 1.12 -18.97 -25.98
C PRO A 366 2.41 -18.61 -25.22
N VAL A 367 2.82 -17.33 -25.22
CA VAL A 367 4.00 -16.88 -24.46
C VAL A 367 3.72 -16.87 -22.96
N GLU A 368 2.57 -16.35 -22.55
CA GLU A 368 2.15 -16.41 -21.14
C GLU A 368 1.87 -17.84 -20.68
N ALA A 369 1.29 -18.68 -21.54
CA ALA A 369 1.15 -20.10 -21.25
C ALA A 369 2.51 -20.81 -21.06
N ALA A 370 3.52 -20.47 -21.88
CA ALA A 370 4.87 -21.00 -21.71
C ALA A 370 5.51 -20.54 -20.38
N GLU A 371 5.27 -19.29 -19.96
CA GLU A 371 5.68 -18.80 -18.65
C GLU A 371 5.05 -19.60 -17.50
N VAL A 372 3.73 -19.84 -17.57
CA VAL A 372 3.00 -20.65 -16.59
C VAL A 372 3.53 -22.09 -16.56
N LEU A 373 3.79 -22.70 -17.72
CA LEU A 373 4.39 -24.03 -17.82
C LEU A 373 5.81 -24.08 -17.23
N GLY A 374 6.64 -23.07 -17.48
CA GLY A 374 7.97 -22.94 -16.88
C GLY A 374 7.89 -22.88 -15.35
N PHE A 375 6.96 -22.10 -14.82
CA PHE A 375 6.70 -22.02 -13.38
C PHE A 375 6.27 -23.37 -12.76
N LEU A 376 5.51 -24.17 -13.50
CA LEU A 376 5.11 -25.54 -13.13
C LEU A 376 6.23 -26.59 -13.33
N ALA A 377 7.45 -26.16 -13.67
CA ALA A 377 8.57 -27.02 -14.04
C ALA A 377 8.30 -27.94 -15.25
N ARG A 378 7.44 -27.51 -16.18
CA ARG A 378 7.09 -28.20 -17.44
C ARG A 378 7.82 -27.57 -18.64
N TYR A 379 9.13 -27.43 -18.54
CA TYR A 379 9.95 -26.69 -19.52
C TYR A 379 9.91 -27.29 -20.94
N ARG A 380 9.85 -28.62 -21.11
CA ARG A 380 9.74 -29.24 -22.45
C ARG A 380 8.46 -28.80 -23.18
N ASP A 381 7.34 -28.74 -22.47
CA ASP A 381 6.06 -28.26 -22.99
C ASP A 381 6.15 -26.76 -23.32
N ALA A 382 6.78 -25.98 -22.43
CA ALA A 382 6.97 -24.54 -22.61
C ALA A 382 7.81 -24.23 -23.87
N PHE A 383 8.94 -24.92 -24.05
CA PHE A 383 9.78 -24.77 -25.25
C PHE A 383 9.05 -25.20 -26.52
N SER A 384 8.34 -26.33 -26.48
CA SER A 384 7.53 -26.83 -27.61
C SER A 384 6.47 -25.81 -28.04
N LEU A 385 5.79 -25.19 -27.06
CA LEU A 385 4.77 -24.18 -27.30
C LEU A 385 5.34 -22.91 -27.96
N LEU A 386 6.61 -22.59 -27.70
CA LEU A 386 7.33 -21.47 -28.32
C LEU A 386 7.93 -21.83 -29.69
N GLY A 387 7.72 -23.06 -30.18
CA GLY A 387 8.24 -23.54 -31.46
C GLY A 387 9.68 -24.08 -31.38
N ILE A 388 10.18 -24.36 -30.18
CA ILE A 388 11.49 -24.97 -29.97
C ILE A 388 11.31 -26.47 -29.76
N ASP A 389 11.88 -27.27 -30.66
CA ASP A 389 11.92 -28.72 -30.51
C ASP A 389 12.79 -29.09 -29.30
N PRO A 390 12.23 -29.75 -28.27
CA PRO A 390 13.02 -30.13 -27.09
C PRO A 390 14.15 -31.11 -27.40
N ASP A 391 14.07 -31.84 -28.51
CA ASP A 391 15.07 -32.83 -28.91
C ASP A 391 16.17 -32.22 -29.82
N ASP A 392 15.90 -31.05 -30.42
CA ASP A 392 16.87 -30.27 -31.22
C ASP A 392 16.69 -28.75 -30.96
N PRO A 393 16.98 -28.28 -29.73
CA PRO A 393 16.67 -26.91 -29.33
C PRO A 393 17.50 -25.88 -30.10
N GLU A 394 18.77 -26.19 -30.40
CA GLU A 394 19.68 -25.27 -31.10
C GLU A 394 19.16 -24.92 -32.49
N ARG A 395 18.71 -25.92 -33.27
CA ARG A 395 18.16 -25.67 -34.60
C ARG A 395 16.85 -24.90 -34.57
N GLY A 396 15.99 -25.18 -33.59
CA GLY A 396 14.75 -24.43 -33.37
C GLY A 396 15.04 -22.96 -33.07
N ILE A 397 16.01 -22.71 -32.21
CA ILE A 397 16.46 -21.37 -31.83
C ILE A 397 17.01 -20.61 -33.06
N GLU A 398 17.87 -21.22 -33.87
CA GLU A 398 18.43 -20.57 -35.05
C GLU A 398 17.35 -20.18 -36.07
N ARG A 399 16.38 -21.07 -36.32
CA ARG A 399 15.22 -20.74 -37.18
C ARG A 399 14.42 -19.58 -36.64
N LEU A 400 14.22 -19.52 -35.33
CA LEU A 400 13.48 -18.45 -34.69
C LEU A 400 14.23 -17.11 -34.77
N PHE A 401 15.57 -17.13 -34.68
CA PHE A 401 16.42 -15.98 -34.98
C PHE A 401 16.29 -15.52 -36.44
N GLU A 402 16.29 -16.44 -37.41
CA GLU A 402 16.07 -16.12 -38.82
C GLU A 402 14.68 -15.52 -39.09
N GLU A 403 13.65 -16.01 -38.40
CA GLU A 403 12.29 -15.44 -38.43
C GLU A 403 12.28 -14.01 -37.85
N ALA A 404 12.80 -13.81 -36.65
CA ALA A 404 12.84 -12.50 -36.00
C ALA A 404 13.65 -11.48 -36.81
N HIS A 405 14.76 -11.90 -37.40
CA HIS A 405 15.54 -11.07 -38.29
C HIS A 405 14.72 -10.65 -39.53
N ARG A 406 14.00 -11.59 -40.16
CA ARG A 406 13.12 -11.25 -41.30
C ARG A 406 11.98 -10.31 -40.93
N GLU A 407 11.36 -10.48 -39.75
CA GLU A 407 10.31 -9.59 -39.24
C GLU A 407 10.82 -8.16 -39.03
N LEU A 408 11.99 -8.00 -38.41
CA LEU A 408 12.57 -6.68 -38.11
C LEU A 408 13.17 -5.98 -39.33
N TRP A 409 13.74 -6.73 -40.27
CA TRP A 409 14.41 -6.18 -41.46
C TRP A 409 13.50 -6.10 -42.70
N GLY A 410 12.40 -6.86 -42.73
CA GLY A 410 11.45 -6.90 -43.84
C GLY A 410 10.42 -5.77 -43.85
N THR A 411 10.18 -5.11 -42.71
CA THR A 411 9.23 -4.00 -42.57
C THR A 411 9.74 -2.66 -43.11
N ALA A 412 11.03 -2.55 -43.44
CA ALA A 412 11.64 -1.32 -43.98
C ALA A 412 11.27 -1.02 -45.46
N ALA A 413 10.41 -1.82 -46.10
CA ALA A 413 10.04 -1.67 -47.51
C ALA A 413 8.62 -1.10 -47.75
N ASP A 414 7.83 -0.84 -46.71
CA ASP A 414 6.45 -0.35 -46.85
C ASP A 414 6.18 0.85 -45.93
N ASP A 415 6.91 1.95 -46.18
CA ASP A 415 6.69 3.24 -45.53
C ASP A 415 5.40 3.90 -46.05
N GLY A 416 4.29 3.49 -45.45
CA GLY A 416 2.97 4.08 -45.63
C GLY A 416 2.29 4.33 -44.29
N LYS A 417 2.78 5.31 -43.52
CA LYS A 417 2.11 5.97 -42.37
C LYS A 417 1.34 5.04 -41.42
N ASN A 418 1.96 4.63 -40.33
CA ASN A 418 1.23 4.42 -39.08
C ASN A 418 2.04 4.99 -37.91
N ASP A 419 1.59 6.14 -37.41
CA ASP A 419 1.95 6.71 -36.11
C ASP A 419 1.50 5.74 -35.00
N ALA A 420 2.29 4.71 -34.71
CA ALA A 420 2.19 3.98 -33.46
C ALA A 420 3.12 4.64 -32.43
N GLY A 421 2.52 5.50 -31.61
CA GLY A 421 3.11 6.10 -30.41
C GLY A 421 3.55 5.06 -29.36
N PRO A 422 3.96 5.50 -28.16
CA PRO A 422 4.68 4.66 -27.20
C PRO A 422 3.81 3.49 -26.75
N VAL A 423 4.37 2.27 -26.81
CA VAL A 423 3.74 1.05 -26.31
C VAL A 423 3.43 1.25 -24.81
N PRO A 424 2.14 1.27 -24.40
CA PRO A 424 1.77 1.35 -23.00
C PRO A 424 2.00 0.01 -22.30
N LYS A 425 2.21 0.09 -20.99
CA LYS A 425 2.27 -1.06 -20.08
C LYS A 425 0.88 -1.70 -19.95
N SER A 426 0.85 -3.02 -20.11
CA SER A 426 -0.25 -3.97 -19.84
C SER A 426 -1.40 -4.07 -20.84
N ILE A 427 -1.73 -5.35 -21.15
CA ILE A 427 -2.93 -5.93 -21.76
C ILE A 427 -3.25 -5.47 -23.19
N ALA A 428 -3.57 -6.44 -24.06
CA ALA A 428 -4.24 -6.24 -25.36
C ALA A 428 -3.37 -5.87 -26.58
N ASN A 429 -2.28 -6.60 -26.80
CA ASN A 429 -1.93 -6.99 -28.17
C ASN A 429 -1.80 -8.52 -28.23
N SER A 430 -2.96 -9.18 -28.22
CA SER A 430 -3.09 -10.59 -28.56
C SER A 430 -3.05 -10.72 -30.09
N ASP A 431 -1.85 -10.59 -30.67
CA ASP A 431 -1.63 -11.35 -31.89
C ASP A 431 -1.68 -12.81 -31.46
N VAL A 432 -2.68 -13.55 -31.95
CA VAL A 432 -2.83 -15.00 -31.72
C VAL A 432 -1.53 -15.76 -32.08
N ASN A 433 -0.68 -15.13 -32.92
CA ASN A 433 0.71 -15.52 -33.13
C ASN A 433 1.67 -14.42 -32.63
N PRO A 434 2.29 -14.59 -31.45
CA PRO A 434 3.32 -13.66 -30.99
C PRO A 434 4.50 -13.64 -31.95
N SER A 435 5.07 -12.45 -32.16
CA SER A 435 6.23 -12.26 -33.04
C SER A 435 7.39 -13.19 -32.67
N ALA A 436 8.21 -13.56 -33.66
CA ALA A 436 9.38 -14.40 -33.42
C ALA A 436 10.34 -13.78 -32.39
N LEU A 437 10.45 -12.44 -32.37
CA LEU A 437 11.21 -11.71 -31.35
C LEU A 437 10.66 -11.94 -29.93
N THR A 438 9.34 -11.84 -29.74
CA THR A 438 8.71 -12.05 -28.43
C THR A 438 8.92 -13.49 -27.94
N ARG A 439 8.79 -14.46 -28.87
CA ARG A 439 9.08 -15.88 -28.59
C ARG A 439 10.55 -16.09 -28.22
N LEU A 440 11.51 -15.46 -28.90
CA LEU A 440 12.94 -15.54 -28.55
C LEU A 440 13.22 -15.04 -27.12
N VAL A 441 12.65 -13.89 -26.76
CA VAL A 441 12.81 -13.34 -25.40
C VAL A 441 12.23 -14.28 -24.35
N ALA A 442 11.08 -14.90 -24.64
CA ALA A 442 10.48 -15.91 -23.76
C ALA A 442 11.35 -17.17 -23.64
N VAL A 443 11.93 -17.67 -24.73
CA VAL A 443 12.87 -18.81 -24.71
C VAL A 443 14.11 -18.48 -23.86
N ALA A 444 14.73 -17.31 -24.09
CA ALA A 444 15.90 -16.86 -23.31
C ALA A 444 15.58 -16.75 -21.82
N THR A 445 14.39 -16.26 -21.51
CA THR A 445 13.87 -16.16 -20.15
C THR A 445 13.69 -17.53 -19.50
N LEU A 446 13.09 -18.49 -20.20
CA LEU A 446 12.92 -19.86 -19.70
C LEU A 446 14.26 -20.55 -19.48
N GLN A 447 15.27 -20.25 -20.32
CA GLN A 447 16.63 -20.75 -20.13
C GLN A 447 17.24 -20.26 -18.80
N PHE A 448 17.08 -18.98 -18.41
CA PHE A 448 17.48 -18.53 -17.08
C PHE A 448 16.71 -19.29 -15.99
N GLN A 449 15.40 -19.42 -16.13
CA GLN A 449 14.59 -20.11 -15.12
C GLN A 449 15.00 -21.57 -14.93
N CYS A 450 15.43 -22.27 -15.97
CA CYS A 450 15.89 -23.65 -15.86
C CYS A 450 17.39 -23.79 -15.57
N GLY A 451 18.11 -22.71 -15.22
CA GLY A 451 19.53 -22.76 -14.85
C GLY A 451 20.52 -22.81 -16.03
N GLU A 452 20.06 -22.58 -17.27
CA GLU A 452 20.91 -22.51 -18.47
C GLU A 452 21.47 -21.09 -18.67
N THR A 453 22.01 -20.49 -17.60
CA THR A 453 22.40 -19.07 -17.50
C THR A 453 23.32 -18.63 -18.63
N VAL A 454 24.39 -19.39 -18.91
CA VAL A 454 25.37 -19.04 -19.97
C VAL A 454 24.72 -18.97 -21.35
N ARG A 455 23.82 -19.92 -21.67
CA ARG A 455 23.10 -19.94 -22.95
C ARG A 455 22.11 -18.79 -23.04
N ALA A 456 21.38 -18.53 -21.95
CA ALA A 456 20.45 -17.41 -21.86
C ALA A 456 21.16 -16.07 -22.09
N GLU A 457 22.30 -15.83 -21.44
CA GLU A 457 23.09 -14.60 -21.63
C GLU A 457 23.55 -14.43 -23.07
N GLN A 458 24.06 -15.50 -23.70
CA GLN A 458 24.46 -15.49 -25.10
C GLN A 458 23.28 -15.18 -26.02
N MET A 459 22.11 -15.76 -25.73
CA MET A 459 20.88 -15.50 -26.48
C MET A 459 20.44 -14.03 -26.33
N PHE A 460 20.42 -13.47 -25.13
CA PHE A 460 20.08 -12.06 -24.92
C PHE A 460 21.06 -11.10 -25.61
N ARG A 461 22.37 -11.41 -25.60
CA ARG A 461 23.38 -10.66 -26.37
C ARG A 461 23.02 -10.65 -27.86
N ARG A 462 22.71 -11.80 -28.44
CA ARG A 462 22.29 -11.92 -29.84
C ARG A 462 20.98 -11.19 -30.14
N ILE A 463 19.98 -11.31 -29.27
CA ILE A 463 18.68 -10.60 -29.43
C ILE A 463 18.91 -9.09 -29.46
N ALA A 464 19.73 -8.55 -28.57
CA ALA A 464 20.01 -7.12 -28.51
C ALA A 464 20.72 -6.57 -29.76
N GLU A 465 21.27 -7.44 -30.61
CA GLU A 465 21.95 -7.08 -31.87
C GLU A 465 21.05 -7.20 -33.11
N LEU A 466 19.80 -7.68 -32.98
CA LEU A 466 18.90 -7.90 -34.12
C LEU A 466 18.38 -6.61 -34.77
N ASP A 467 18.35 -5.51 -34.02
CA ASP A 467 17.80 -4.24 -34.51
C ASP A 467 18.60 -3.70 -35.72
N PRO A 468 17.91 -3.27 -36.80
CA PRO A 468 18.57 -2.61 -37.92
C PRO A 468 19.35 -1.36 -37.49
N PRO A 469 20.50 -1.04 -38.11
CA PRO A 469 21.28 0.15 -37.77
C PRO A 469 20.46 1.44 -37.85
N GLN A 470 19.63 1.60 -38.89
CA GLN A 470 18.79 2.79 -39.12
C GLN A 470 17.46 2.80 -38.35
N ALA A 471 17.12 1.76 -37.59
CA ALA A 471 15.84 1.73 -36.88
C ALA A 471 15.75 2.85 -35.83
N ASP A 472 14.70 3.68 -35.93
CA ASP A 472 14.41 4.78 -35.01
C ASP A 472 14.11 4.27 -33.59
N LYS A 473 13.53 3.08 -33.46
CA LYS A 473 13.25 2.41 -32.19
C LYS A 473 14.03 1.10 -32.14
N LYS A 474 14.88 0.91 -31.13
CA LYS A 474 15.64 -0.33 -30.90
C LYS A 474 14.77 -1.36 -30.18
N GLN A 475 13.79 -1.92 -30.89
CA GLN A 475 12.75 -2.79 -30.34
C GLN A 475 13.31 -4.08 -29.72
N ALA A 476 14.21 -4.77 -30.42
CA ALA A 476 14.80 -6.03 -29.91
C ALA A 476 15.68 -5.78 -28.69
N ARG A 477 16.52 -4.74 -28.73
CA ARG A 477 17.33 -4.32 -27.58
C ARG A 477 16.47 -3.91 -26.40
N TYR A 478 15.42 -3.12 -26.62
CA TYR A 478 14.49 -2.72 -25.56
C TYR A 478 13.88 -3.94 -24.86
N GLN A 479 13.32 -4.88 -25.62
CA GLN A 479 12.73 -6.09 -25.04
C GLN A 479 13.75 -6.95 -24.27
N ALA A 480 14.96 -7.13 -24.81
CA ALA A 480 16.04 -7.85 -24.12
C ALA A 480 16.43 -7.19 -22.79
N VAL A 481 16.65 -5.87 -22.80
CA VAL A 481 17.05 -5.10 -21.60
C VAL A 481 15.96 -5.16 -20.53
N ILE A 482 14.69 -4.98 -20.91
CA ILE A 482 13.58 -5.02 -19.96
C ILE A 482 13.34 -6.42 -19.40
N ALA A 483 13.46 -7.46 -20.23
CA ALA A 483 13.36 -8.84 -19.77
C ALA A 483 14.47 -9.16 -18.75
N LEU A 484 15.73 -8.86 -19.08
CA LEU A 484 16.87 -9.04 -18.16
C LEU A 484 16.67 -8.29 -16.84
N TRP A 485 16.18 -7.05 -16.89
CA TRP A 485 15.86 -6.28 -15.69
C TRP A 485 14.82 -6.99 -14.81
N ASN A 486 13.74 -7.49 -15.40
CA ASN A 486 12.67 -8.18 -14.69
C ASN A 486 13.12 -9.54 -14.11
N PHE A 487 14.17 -10.15 -14.67
CA PHE A 487 14.79 -11.39 -14.18
C PHE A 487 16.00 -11.14 -13.27
N SER A 488 16.14 -9.93 -12.71
CA SER A 488 17.21 -9.58 -11.77
C SER A 488 18.63 -9.63 -12.35
N HIS A 489 18.80 -9.71 -13.67
CA HIS A 489 20.08 -9.60 -14.37
C HIS A 489 20.38 -8.14 -14.75
N GLN A 490 20.36 -7.26 -13.75
CA GLN A 490 20.41 -5.79 -13.92
C GLN A 490 21.71 -5.31 -14.56
N GLU A 491 22.86 -5.88 -14.20
CA GLU A 491 24.15 -5.49 -14.78
C GLU A 491 24.21 -5.81 -16.28
N LEU A 492 23.80 -7.02 -16.67
CA LEU A 492 23.72 -7.40 -18.09
C LEU A 492 22.71 -6.53 -18.84
N ALA A 493 21.55 -6.23 -18.24
CA ALA A 493 20.57 -5.31 -18.83
C ALA A 493 21.19 -3.94 -19.14
N ILE A 494 21.96 -3.38 -18.20
CA ILE A 494 22.66 -2.11 -18.38
C ILE A 494 23.74 -2.23 -19.45
N GLN A 495 24.53 -3.30 -19.45
CA GLN A 495 25.57 -3.53 -20.48
C GLN A 495 24.97 -3.57 -21.89
N LEU A 496 23.86 -4.29 -22.09
CA LEU A 496 23.21 -4.43 -23.40
C LEU A 496 22.46 -3.17 -23.86
N SER A 497 22.25 -2.19 -22.97
CA SER A 497 21.58 -0.93 -23.32
C SER A 497 22.37 -0.05 -24.31
N GLY A 498 23.72 -0.18 -24.35
CA GLY A 498 24.62 0.75 -25.03
C GLY A 498 25.06 0.41 -26.46
N GLY A 499 24.57 -0.68 -27.08
CA GLY A 499 25.05 -1.10 -28.41
C GLY A 499 26.44 -1.76 -28.39
N GLN A 500 26.95 -2.13 -29.57
CA GLN A 500 28.27 -2.77 -29.70
C GLN A 500 29.44 -1.87 -29.26
N SER A 501 29.29 -0.54 -29.40
CA SER A 501 30.32 0.42 -28.96
C SER A 501 30.14 0.88 -27.51
N GLY A 502 29.00 0.57 -26.87
CA GLY A 502 28.61 1.12 -25.57
C GLY A 502 28.44 2.65 -25.55
N ALA A 503 28.63 3.35 -26.68
CA ALA A 503 28.89 4.79 -26.70
C ALA A 503 27.64 5.63 -26.42
N ALA A 504 26.44 5.12 -26.77
CA ALA A 504 25.17 5.81 -26.57
C ALA A 504 24.08 4.81 -26.17
N ILE A 505 23.20 5.21 -25.25
CA ILE A 505 22.00 4.46 -24.86
C ILE A 505 20.80 5.16 -25.51
N ASP A 506 19.90 4.36 -26.08
CA ASP A 506 18.62 4.87 -26.61
C ASP A 506 17.82 5.60 -25.52
N SER A 507 17.19 6.73 -25.87
CA SER A 507 16.50 7.58 -24.90
C SER A 507 15.35 6.89 -24.16
N LEU A 508 14.61 5.99 -24.83
CA LEU A 508 13.51 5.24 -24.22
C LEU A 508 14.04 4.18 -23.25
N ILE A 509 15.13 3.49 -23.64
CA ILE A 509 15.79 2.51 -22.77
C ILE A 509 16.35 3.20 -21.53
N LEU A 510 17.07 4.31 -21.70
CA LEU A 510 17.63 5.06 -20.58
C LEU A 510 16.53 5.55 -19.63
N TYR A 511 15.44 6.09 -20.16
CA TYR A 511 14.29 6.54 -19.38
C TYR A 511 13.68 5.40 -18.54
N ASP A 512 13.38 4.24 -19.15
CA ASP A 512 12.75 3.13 -18.41
C ASP A 512 13.74 2.49 -17.42
N LEU A 513 15.05 2.42 -17.73
CA LEU A 513 16.07 1.98 -16.77
C LEU A 513 16.16 2.92 -15.57
N ILE A 514 16.22 4.24 -15.74
CA ILE A 514 16.22 5.20 -14.62
C ILE A 514 14.95 5.05 -13.77
N HIS A 515 13.79 4.92 -14.41
CA HIS A 515 12.53 4.70 -13.70
C HIS A 515 12.49 3.36 -12.96
N ARG A 516 13.18 2.33 -13.44
CA ARG A 516 13.24 1.03 -12.75
C ARG A 516 14.27 1.02 -11.62
N MET A 517 15.44 1.63 -11.82
CA MET A 517 16.46 1.84 -10.78
C MET A 517 15.90 2.61 -9.59
N SER A 518 14.99 3.54 -9.84
CA SER A 518 14.29 4.32 -8.81
C SER A 518 13.09 3.61 -8.19
N ASN A 519 12.77 2.35 -8.57
CA ASN A 519 11.52 1.69 -8.22
C ASN A 519 10.28 2.54 -8.56
N ARG A 520 10.38 3.33 -9.63
CA ARG A 520 9.38 4.30 -10.13
C ARG A 520 9.10 5.48 -9.19
N ASP A 521 9.92 5.67 -8.17
CA ASP A 521 9.90 6.87 -7.34
C ASP A 521 10.41 8.07 -8.15
N GLY A 522 9.55 9.09 -8.30
CA GLY A 522 9.86 10.28 -9.09
C GLY A 522 11.00 11.12 -8.53
N ALA A 523 11.17 11.19 -7.20
CA ALA A 523 12.26 11.93 -6.58
C ALA A 523 13.60 11.19 -6.77
N LYS A 524 13.62 9.87 -6.55
CA LYS A 524 14.81 9.05 -6.83
C LYS A 524 15.17 9.06 -8.32
N ALA A 525 14.19 8.98 -9.22
CA ALA A 525 14.43 9.07 -10.66
C ALA A 525 15.11 10.39 -11.06
N ARG A 526 14.64 11.52 -10.48
CA ARG A 526 15.28 12.83 -10.67
C ARG A 526 16.70 12.87 -10.12
N ALA A 527 16.96 12.29 -8.95
CA ALA A 527 18.31 12.21 -8.38
C ALA A 527 19.25 11.40 -9.29
N ILE A 528 18.82 10.23 -9.77
CA ILE A 528 19.59 9.40 -10.71
C ILE A 528 19.88 10.18 -12.01
N ALA A 529 18.88 10.88 -12.56
CA ALA A 529 19.07 11.69 -13.77
C ALA A 529 20.07 12.84 -13.58
N LEU A 530 20.11 13.47 -12.40
CA LEU A 530 21.09 14.51 -12.07
C LEU A 530 22.50 13.94 -11.96
N VAL A 531 22.65 12.79 -11.29
CA VAL A 531 23.93 12.09 -11.18
C VAL A 531 24.40 11.63 -12.56
N TRP A 532 23.50 11.13 -13.41
CA TRP A 532 23.78 10.83 -14.82
C TRP A 532 24.30 12.04 -15.59
N GLU A 533 23.66 13.21 -15.47
CA GLU A 533 24.09 14.43 -16.14
C GLU A 533 25.46 14.92 -15.64
N ALA A 534 25.71 14.85 -14.33
CA ALA A 534 26.97 15.26 -13.71
C ALA A 534 28.12 14.32 -14.09
N TYR A 535 27.91 13.02 -13.93
CA TYR A 535 28.91 11.99 -14.24
C TYR A 535 29.26 11.96 -15.72
N SER A 536 28.28 12.21 -16.60
CA SER A 536 28.50 12.30 -18.04
C SER A 536 29.46 13.44 -18.43
N LYS A 537 29.59 14.47 -17.59
CA LYS A 537 30.54 15.59 -17.79
C LYS A 537 31.91 15.33 -17.19
N LEU A 538 31.98 14.57 -16.09
CA LEU A 538 33.24 14.14 -15.50
C LEU A 538 33.99 13.18 -16.42
N GLU A 539 33.27 12.19 -16.97
CA GLU A 539 33.84 11.10 -17.75
C GLU A 539 33.21 11.04 -19.16
N PRO A 540 33.43 12.05 -20.03
CA PRO A 540 32.80 12.10 -21.35
C PRO A 540 33.32 11.03 -22.32
N SER A 541 34.54 10.51 -22.09
CA SER A 541 35.16 9.47 -22.90
C SER A 541 34.70 8.05 -22.55
N ARG A 542 34.08 7.86 -21.38
CA ARG A 542 33.61 6.55 -20.93
C ARG A 542 32.31 6.17 -21.65
N PRO A 543 32.15 4.91 -22.10
CA PRO A 543 30.90 4.44 -22.69
C PRO A 543 29.68 4.73 -21.83
N ALA A 544 28.55 5.06 -22.46
CA ALA A 544 27.29 5.37 -21.79
C ALA A 544 26.78 4.21 -20.91
N SER A 545 26.89 2.96 -21.36
CA SER A 545 26.50 1.78 -20.57
C SER A 545 27.38 1.57 -19.34
N GLU A 546 28.69 1.73 -19.47
CA GLU A 546 29.63 1.68 -18.33
C GLU A 546 29.36 2.79 -17.32
N ARG A 547 29.02 4.00 -17.81
CA ARG A 547 28.63 5.09 -16.92
C ARG A 547 27.37 4.78 -16.13
N LEU A 548 26.36 4.21 -16.78
CA LEU A 548 25.11 3.85 -16.12
C LEU A 548 25.32 2.73 -15.10
N LEU A 549 26.20 1.77 -15.39
CA LEU A 549 26.54 0.67 -14.47
C LEU A 549 27.16 1.21 -13.18
N ILE A 550 28.10 2.16 -13.30
CA ILE A 550 28.71 2.81 -12.13
C ILE A 550 27.67 3.59 -11.33
N ILE A 551 26.78 4.31 -12.00
CA ILE A 551 25.69 5.03 -11.33
C ILE A 551 24.78 4.05 -10.59
N HIS A 552 24.43 2.92 -11.21
CA HIS A 552 23.65 1.86 -10.57
C HIS A 552 24.33 1.33 -9.31
N GLN A 553 25.62 1.01 -9.38
CA GLN A 553 26.41 0.56 -8.22
C GLN A 553 26.47 1.63 -7.11
N LEU A 554 26.65 2.91 -7.46
CA LEU A 554 26.65 4.00 -6.49
C LEU A 554 25.29 4.13 -5.77
N PHE A 555 24.17 3.97 -6.49
CA PHE A 555 22.82 3.96 -5.88
C PHE A 555 22.53 2.68 -5.08
N GLN A 556 23.35 1.64 -5.23
CA GLN A 556 23.36 0.46 -4.34
C GLN A 556 24.27 0.65 -3.12
N GLY A 557 24.98 1.77 -3.02
CA GLY A 557 25.94 2.05 -1.93
C GLY A 557 27.34 1.50 -2.18
N ILE A 558 27.64 1.08 -3.41
CA ILE A 558 28.93 0.49 -3.79
C ILE A 558 29.76 1.56 -4.53
N GLU A 559 30.93 1.92 -4.01
CA GLU A 559 31.86 2.83 -4.68
C GLU A 559 32.91 2.03 -5.50
N PRO A 560 32.91 2.13 -6.84
CA PRO A 560 33.90 1.45 -7.66
C PRO A 560 35.28 2.12 -7.52
N ASN A 561 36.31 1.36 -7.13
CA ASN A 561 37.70 1.82 -7.00
C ASN A 561 37.94 2.92 -5.95
N ALA A 562 37.52 2.71 -4.70
CA ALA A 562 37.69 3.62 -3.55
C ALA A 562 39.15 4.05 -3.22
N SER A 563 40.16 3.59 -3.96
CA SER A 563 41.59 3.85 -3.73
C SER A 563 42.17 5.06 -4.47
N SER A 564 41.36 5.85 -5.20
CA SER A 564 41.84 7.04 -5.91
C SER A 564 41.93 8.28 -5.02
N GLN A 565 42.88 9.19 -5.28
CA GLN A 565 43.21 10.33 -4.41
C GLN A 565 42.09 11.36 -4.22
N ASN A 566 41.04 11.34 -5.06
CA ASN A 566 39.82 12.13 -4.90
C ASN A 566 38.63 11.21 -5.12
N SER A 567 37.77 11.04 -4.11
CA SER A 567 36.63 10.12 -4.24
C SER A 567 35.64 10.62 -5.30
N LEU A 568 35.09 9.70 -6.10
CA LEU A 568 34.14 10.06 -7.16
C LEU A 568 32.89 10.77 -6.60
N PRO A 569 32.32 10.37 -5.45
CA PRO A 569 31.21 11.08 -4.83
C PRO A 569 31.51 12.54 -4.50
N GLU A 570 32.70 12.88 -4.01
CA GLU A 570 33.08 14.28 -3.73
C GLU A 570 33.08 15.12 -5.02
N GLN A 571 33.63 14.59 -6.12
CA GLN A 571 33.64 15.29 -7.41
C GLN A 571 32.22 15.49 -7.96
N LEU A 572 31.34 14.50 -7.77
CA LEU A 572 29.93 14.62 -8.12
C LEU A 572 29.23 15.68 -7.28
N PHE A 573 29.51 15.72 -5.97
CA PHE A 573 28.96 16.71 -5.06
C PHE A 573 29.34 18.13 -5.49
N ASP A 574 30.62 18.39 -5.75
CA ASP A 574 31.12 19.71 -6.16
C ASP A 574 30.47 20.19 -7.45
N LEU A 575 30.27 19.29 -8.43
CA LEU A 575 29.59 19.62 -9.68
C LEU A 575 28.09 19.88 -9.53
N LEU A 576 27.43 19.14 -8.63
CA LEU A 576 26.01 19.29 -8.37
C LEU A 576 25.72 20.55 -7.53
N ALA A 577 26.60 20.86 -6.58
CA ALA A 577 26.53 22.04 -5.71
C ALA A 577 26.95 23.34 -6.43
N GLY A 578 27.78 23.24 -7.47
CA GLY A 578 28.27 24.38 -8.25
C GLY A 578 27.17 25.18 -8.98
N ASN A 579 27.38 26.49 -9.11
CA ASN A 579 26.53 27.36 -9.94
C ASN A 579 26.79 27.11 -11.44
N ARG A 580 25.74 27.16 -12.26
CA ARG A 580 25.86 27.05 -13.73
C ARG A 580 25.30 28.26 -14.44
N GLU A 581 25.89 28.58 -15.58
CA GLU A 581 25.36 29.59 -16.50
C GLU A 581 24.65 28.89 -17.66
N ILE A 582 23.34 29.14 -17.82
CA ILE A 582 22.54 28.65 -18.96
C ILE A 582 21.93 29.87 -19.65
N ASN A 583 22.22 30.05 -20.95
CA ASN A 583 21.73 31.19 -21.75
C ASN A 583 21.94 32.57 -21.09
N GLY A 584 23.08 32.77 -20.42
CA GLY A 584 23.42 34.01 -19.71
C GLY A 584 22.72 34.20 -18.34
N ARG A 585 22.05 33.17 -17.81
CA ARG A 585 21.47 33.17 -16.44
C ARG A 585 22.23 32.20 -15.55
N ILE A 586 22.66 32.69 -14.38
CA ILE A 586 23.26 31.84 -13.34
C ILE A 586 22.14 31.11 -12.60
N ILE A 587 22.05 29.80 -12.81
CA ILE A 587 21.22 28.89 -12.02
C ILE A 587 22.08 28.38 -10.87
N ARG A 588 21.61 28.59 -9.63
CA ARG A 588 22.29 28.09 -8.44
C ARG A 588 22.13 26.57 -8.34
N GLY A 589 23.21 25.83 -8.09
CA GLY A 589 23.20 24.35 -8.05
C GLY A 589 22.13 23.77 -7.12
N GLY A 590 21.90 24.42 -5.97
CA GLY A 590 20.89 24.02 -4.98
C GLY A 590 19.42 24.04 -5.45
N THR A 591 19.09 24.67 -6.60
CA THR A 591 17.70 24.73 -7.11
C THR A 591 17.23 23.46 -7.83
N ARG A 592 18.13 22.54 -8.16
CA ARG A 592 17.79 21.25 -8.80
C ARG A 592 17.86 20.06 -7.85
N MET A 593 18.48 20.22 -6.68
CA MET A 593 18.65 19.14 -5.70
C MET A 593 17.30 18.76 -5.08
N ASN A 594 17.19 17.53 -4.59
CA ASN A 594 16.06 17.04 -3.81
C ASN A 594 16.55 16.13 -2.68
N ALA A 595 15.66 15.76 -1.75
CA ALA A 595 16.01 14.91 -0.62
C ALA A 595 16.59 13.55 -1.05
N ALA A 596 16.08 12.95 -2.14
CA ALA A 596 16.60 11.69 -2.67
C ALA A 596 18.09 11.75 -3.09
N LEU A 597 18.60 12.93 -3.51
CA LEU A 597 20.03 13.10 -3.76
C LEU A 597 20.84 13.14 -2.46
N GLY A 598 20.28 13.70 -1.39
CA GLY A 598 20.87 13.57 -0.06
C GLY A 598 20.88 12.11 0.42
N ASP A 599 19.80 11.37 0.17
CA ASP A 599 19.70 9.94 0.53
C ASP A 599 20.80 9.13 -0.18
N PHE A 600 21.08 9.44 -1.44
CA PHE A 600 22.19 8.89 -2.21
C PHE A 600 23.56 9.08 -1.54
N PHE A 601 23.91 10.30 -1.12
CA PHE A 601 25.17 10.56 -0.42
C PHE A 601 25.20 9.90 0.97
N MET A 602 24.07 9.87 1.66
CA MET A 602 23.96 9.21 2.97
C MET A 602 24.22 7.71 2.86
N GLN A 603 23.65 7.04 1.86
CA GLN A 603 23.84 5.62 1.60
C GLN A 603 25.30 5.26 1.30
N LEU A 604 26.03 6.14 0.61
CA LEU A 604 27.47 6.00 0.34
C LEU A 604 28.37 6.33 1.55
N GLY A 605 27.80 6.77 2.68
CA GLY A 605 28.55 7.14 3.89
C GLY A 605 29.05 8.59 3.93
N TYR A 606 28.73 9.41 2.93
CA TYR A 606 29.10 10.83 2.83
C TYR A 606 28.13 11.72 3.62
N LYS A 607 28.14 11.53 4.95
CA LYS A 607 27.16 12.12 5.88
C LYS A 607 27.17 13.66 5.87
N GLU A 608 28.34 14.28 5.76
CA GLU A 608 28.47 15.74 5.77
C GLU A 608 27.83 16.37 4.53
N GLN A 609 28.12 15.83 3.35
CA GLN A 609 27.55 16.23 2.07
C GLN A 609 26.03 16.05 2.05
N ALA A 610 25.55 14.88 2.52
CA ALA A 610 24.13 14.62 2.64
C ALA A 610 23.43 15.64 3.55
N GLN A 611 23.99 15.91 4.74
CA GLN A 611 23.48 16.93 5.65
C GLN A 611 23.48 18.33 5.05
N GLN A 612 24.51 18.71 4.30
CA GLN A 612 24.57 20.00 3.61
C GLN A 612 23.44 20.15 2.57
N ILE A 613 23.13 19.08 1.83
CA ILE A 613 21.99 19.05 0.89
C ILE A 613 20.69 19.24 1.65
N TYR A 614 20.46 18.43 2.69
CA TYR A 614 19.21 18.53 3.46
C TYR A 614 19.05 19.89 4.12
N GLN A 615 20.12 20.46 4.69
CA GLN A 615 20.09 21.79 5.28
C GLN A 615 19.74 22.83 4.22
N THR A 616 20.37 22.79 3.05
CA THR A 616 20.09 23.74 1.96
C THR A 616 18.62 23.67 1.52
N LEU A 617 18.09 22.47 1.37
CA LEU A 617 16.70 22.24 0.98
C LEU A 617 15.71 22.65 2.07
N ALA A 618 15.99 22.30 3.33
CA ALA A 618 15.18 22.69 4.48
C ALA A 618 15.11 24.22 4.66
N HIS A 619 16.19 24.95 4.39
CA HIS A 619 16.19 26.42 4.37
C HIS A 619 15.28 26.98 3.27
N ASN A 620 15.06 26.24 2.19
CA ASN A 620 14.12 26.56 1.12
C ASN A 620 12.73 25.94 1.34
N GLU A 621 12.42 25.59 2.60
CA GLU A 621 11.12 25.04 3.03
C GLU A 621 10.74 23.66 2.48
N ASP A 622 11.72 22.86 2.03
CA ASP A 622 11.51 21.46 1.65
C ASP A 622 11.24 20.59 2.89
N SER A 623 10.07 19.94 2.94
CA SER A 623 9.64 19.12 4.07
C SER A 623 10.25 17.71 4.08
N GLU A 624 10.58 17.14 2.92
CA GLU A 624 11.24 15.82 2.86
C GLU A 624 12.66 15.93 3.42
N ALA A 625 13.39 16.99 3.05
CA ALA A 625 14.71 17.27 3.59
C ALA A 625 14.68 17.55 5.11
N GLU A 626 13.67 18.30 5.57
CA GLU A 626 13.47 18.55 7.00
C GLU A 626 13.16 17.26 7.77
N MET A 627 12.42 16.32 7.16
CA MET A 627 12.15 14.98 7.72
C MET A 627 13.44 14.19 7.90
N ARG A 628 14.31 14.14 6.87
CA ARG A 628 15.61 13.46 6.95
C ARG A 628 16.50 14.04 8.04
N LEU A 629 16.53 15.37 8.19
CA LEU A 629 17.25 16.00 9.31
C LEU A 629 16.67 15.60 10.66
N ALA A 630 15.34 15.54 10.81
CA ALA A 630 14.70 15.11 12.05
C ALA A 630 15.06 13.66 12.41
N GLU A 631 15.04 12.74 11.44
CA GLU A 631 15.45 11.35 11.62
C GLU A 631 16.93 11.22 12.02
N ILE A 632 17.81 12.04 11.43
CA ILE A 632 19.24 12.11 11.79
C ILE A 632 19.38 12.56 13.25
N GLU A 633 18.75 13.67 13.65
CA GLU A 633 18.79 14.17 15.03
C GLU A 633 18.26 13.13 16.03
N LEU A 634 17.20 12.40 15.66
CA LEU A 634 16.65 11.34 16.48
C LEU A 634 17.68 10.22 16.68
N LYS A 635 18.34 9.77 15.59
CA LYS A 635 19.37 8.73 15.62
C LYS A 635 20.62 9.14 16.38
N THR A 636 21.02 10.42 16.34
CA THR A 636 22.19 10.95 17.07
C THR A 636 21.90 11.26 18.55
N GLY A 637 20.64 11.16 18.99
CA GLY A 637 20.23 11.32 20.39
C GLY A 637 19.63 12.69 20.73
N SER A 638 19.50 13.60 19.76
CA SER A 638 18.93 14.94 19.90
C SER A 638 17.40 14.93 19.75
N ALA A 639 16.68 14.17 20.58
CA ALA A 639 15.22 14.00 20.47
C ALA A 639 14.45 15.34 20.52
N LYS A 640 14.94 16.32 21.29
CA LYS A 640 14.34 17.66 21.38
C LYS A 640 14.42 18.43 20.05
N ASP A 641 15.56 18.33 19.37
CA ASP A 641 15.76 19.02 18.08
C ASP A 641 14.96 18.32 16.99
N ALA A 642 14.94 16.99 16.99
CA ALA A 642 14.06 16.20 16.12
C ALA A 642 12.58 16.61 16.29
N LEU A 643 12.10 16.72 17.54
CA LEU A 643 10.74 17.16 17.84
C LEU A 643 10.44 18.56 17.27
N ALA A 644 11.37 19.51 17.38
CA ALA A 644 11.21 20.84 16.81
C ALA A 644 11.09 20.80 15.28
N ARG A 645 11.86 19.95 14.62
CA ARG A 645 11.80 19.74 13.16
C ARG A 645 10.47 19.13 12.73
N TYR A 646 10.01 18.06 13.38
CA TYR A 646 8.72 17.43 13.08
C TYR A 646 7.56 18.42 13.21
N ARG A 647 7.54 19.24 14.26
CA ARG A 647 6.53 20.29 14.42
C ARG A 647 6.58 21.35 13.33
N ARG A 648 7.76 21.70 12.82
CA ARG A 648 7.89 22.63 11.66
C ARG A 648 7.24 22.05 10.41
N ILE A 649 7.44 20.75 10.13
CA ILE A 649 6.82 20.06 9.00
C ILE A 649 5.29 20.13 9.15
N TRP A 650 4.76 19.77 10.31
CA TRP A 650 3.32 19.87 10.58
C TRP A 650 2.79 21.29 10.36
N HIS A 651 3.42 22.29 10.96
CA HIS A 651 2.97 23.67 10.86
C HIS A 651 3.00 24.21 9.42
N ARG A 652 3.92 23.75 8.58
CA ARG A 652 4.00 24.13 7.17
C ARG A 652 2.79 23.64 6.38
N HIS A 653 2.39 22.39 6.57
CA HIS A 653 1.28 21.78 5.83
C HIS A 653 -0.10 22.04 6.44
N SER A 654 -0.17 22.40 7.73
CA SER A 654 -1.45 22.64 8.42
C SER A 654 -2.12 23.99 8.11
N ARG A 655 -1.42 24.98 7.52
CA ARG A 655 -1.93 26.35 7.31
C ARG A 655 -2.46 26.55 5.89
N ALA A 656 -3.69 27.06 5.75
CA ALA A 656 -4.16 27.58 4.46
C ALA A 656 -3.34 28.82 4.05
N GLY A 657 -2.63 28.71 2.93
CA GLY A 657 -1.89 29.81 2.33
C GLY A 657 -1.49 29.48 0.89
N ALA A 658 -2.16 30.14 -0.06
CA ALA A 658 -1.89 30.31 -1.49
C ALA A 658 -0.89 29.33 -2.18
N GLU A 659 -1.43 28.54 -3.11
CA GLU A 659 -0.78 27.50 -3.96
C GLU A 659 -0.92 26.03 -3.52
N HIS A 660 -1.96 25.67 -2.77
CA HIS A 660 -2.37 24.25 -2.71
C HIS A 660 -2.98 23.85 -4.05
N ARG A 661 -2.15 23.33 -4.97
CA ARG A 661 -2.64 22.67 -6.18
C ARG A 661 -3.42 21.43 -5.73
N VAL A 662 -4.60 21.22 -6.31
CA VAL A 662 -5.50 20.08 -6.01
C VAL A 662 -4.78 18.72 -6.02
N ASN A 663 -3.64 18.60 -6.71
CA ASN A 663 -2.86 17.38 -6.87
C ASN A 663 -1.76 17.11 -5.80
N THR A 664 -1.57 17.94 -4.76
CA THR A 664 -0.51 17.72 -3.73
C THR A 664 -1.00 17.47 -2.30
N ALA A 665 -2.31 17.59 -2.06
CA ALA A 665 -2.87 17.56 -0.70
C ALA A 665 -2.64 16.25 0.06
N GLU A 666 -2.75 15.09 -0.61
CA GLU A 666 -2.55 13.79 0.05
C GLU A 666 -1.08 13.54 0.40
N SER A 667 -0.15 13.86 -0.50
CA SER A 667 1.29 13.71 -0.23
C SER A 667 1.75 14.60 0.93
N GLU A 668 1.21 15.82 1.01
CA GLU A 668 1.49 16.75 2.12
C GLU A 668 0.92 16.23 3.45
N LEU A 669 -0.29 15.65 3.40
CA LEU A 669 -0.93 15.06 4.57
C LEU A 669 -0.19 13.80 5.06
N ILE A 670 0.24 12.93 4.15
CA ILE A 670 1.09 11.77 4.46
C ILE A 670 2.36 12.24 5.17
N LEU A 671 3.03 13.26 4.64
CA LEU A 671 4.26 13.77 5.24
C LEU A 671 4.03 14.40 6.62
N ALA A 672 2.91 15.10 6.80
CA ALA A 672 2.51 15.66 8.10
C ALA A 672 2.22 14.56 9.14
N LEU A 673 1.54 13.48 8.76
CA LEU A 673 1.26 12.35 9.65
C LEU A 673 2.53 11.54 9.97
N LYS A 674 3.44 11.35 9.01
CA LYS A 674 4.79 10.82 9.28
C LYS A 674 5.55 11.69 10.28
N ALA A 675 5.42 13.02 10.17
CA ALA A 675 6.03 13.93 11.14
C ALA A 675 5.41 13.77 12.53
N LEU A 676 4.09 13.59 12.65
CA LEU A 676 3.42 13.31 13.92
C LEU A 676 3.89 11.97 14.54
N MET A 677 4.09 10.92 13.75
CA MET A 677 4.71 9.68 14.22
C MET A 677 6.12 9.93 14.76
N GLY A 678 6.91 10.74 14.06
CA GLY A 678 8.20 11.22 14.53
C GLY A 678 8.11 12.02 15.85
N GLU A 679 7.08 12.88 16.01
CA GLU A 679 6.82 13.60 17.26
C GLU A 679 6.55 12.63 18.42
N ILE A 680 5.77 11.56 18.19
CA ILE A 680 5.47 10.52 19.19
C ILE A 680 6.79 9.88 19.65
N ILE A 681 7.59 9.35 18.72
CA ILE A 681 8.85 8.66 19.03
C ILE A 681 9.84 9.60 19.75
N ALA A 682 9.96 10.85 19.29
CA ALA A 682 10.82 11.84 19.92
C ALA A 682 10.35 12.15 21.36
N THR A 683 9.05 12.26 21.58
CA THR A 683 8.43 12.51 22.90
C THR A 683 8.66 11.34 23.86
N GLU A 684 8.58 10.11 23.37
CA GLU A 684 8.91 8.90 24.15
C GLU A 684 10.38 8.85 24.56
N ARG A 685 11.29 9.15 23.62
CA ARG A 685 12.75 9.21 23.92
C ARG A 685 13.08 10.30 24.95
N MET A 686 12.26 11.33 25.05
CA MET A 686 12.37 12.37 26.07
C MET A 686 11.76 11.95 27.43
N GLY A 687 11.14 10.77 27.53
CA GLY A 687 10.53 10.23 28.75
C GLY A 687 9.09 10.68 29.02
N ASN A 688 8.46 11.40 28.09
CA ASN A 688 7.13 11.98 28.25
C ASN A 688 6.02 11.01 27.77
N LEU A 689 5.94 9.83 28.37
CA LEU A 689 5.06 8.74 27.90
C LEU A 689 3.57 9.11 27.85
N ALA A 690 3.08 9.89 28.82
CA ALA A 690 1.66 10.31 28.84
C ALA A 690 1.30 11.23 27.64
N GLN A 691 2.23 12.08 27.22
CA GLN A 691 2.05 12.95 26.06
C GLN A 691 2.11 12.15 24.76
N ALA A 692 3.07 11.22 24.66
CA ALA A 692 3.16 10.32 23.51
C ALA A 692 1.88 9.49 23.35
N GLU A 693 1.30 8.99 24.43
CA GLU A 693 0.05 8.24 24.40
C GLU A 693 -1.16 9.10 24.01
N GLN A 694 -1.18 10.38 24.41
CA GLN A 694 -2.18 11.33 23.92
C GLN A 694 -2.03 11.55 22.40
N GLN A 695 -0.81 11.67 21.89
CA GLN A 695 -0.53 11.82 20.47
C GLN A 695 -0.87 10.55 19.67
N ARG A 696 -0.61 9.34 20.20
CA ARG A 696 -1.05 8.07 19.60
C ARG A 696 -2.57 7.99 19.47
N ARG A 697 -3.31 8.32 20.54
CA ARG A 697 -4.78 8.36 20.50
C ARG A 697 -5.29 9.36 19.46
N MET A 698 -4.65 10.53 19.37
CA MET A 698 -4.99 11.51 18.35
C MET A 698 -4.70 11.00 16.93
N LEU A 699 -3.57 10.31 16.70
CA LEU A 699 -3.27 9.67 15.42
C LEU A 699 -4.32 8.62 15.05
N ARG A 700 -4.75 7.79 16.01
CA ARG A 700 -5.85 6.83 15.82
C ARG A 700 -7.14 7.53 15.33
N TRP A 701 -7.51 8.64 15.96
CA TRP A 701 -8.67 9.43 15.54
C TRP A 701 -8.50 10.06 14.15
N MET A 702 -7.27 10.48 13.79
CA MET A 702 -6.98 11.00 12.44
C MET A 702 -7.13 9.96 11.34
N LEU A 703 -6.85 8.69 11.66
CA LEU A 703 -6.97 7.57 10.72
C LEU A 703 -8.43 7.16 10.44
N ALA A 704 -9.40 7.75 11.13
CA ALA A 704 -10.81 7.69 10.75
C ALA A 704 -11.12 8.49 9.47
N GLY A 705 -10.18 9.30 8.94
CA GLY A 705 -10.38 10.12 7.74
C GLY A 705 -10.76 9.33 6.47
N THR A 706 -11.07 10.06 5.39
CA THR A 706 -11.63 9.46 4.16
C THR A 706 -10.59 8.99 3.14
N SER A 707 -9.34 9.47 3.21
CA SER A 707 -8.33 9.15 2.19
C SER A 707 -7.78 7.73 2.34
N PHE A 708 -8.06 6.90 1.34
CA PHE A 708 -7.53 5.55 1.19
C PHE A 708 -5.99 5.54 1.13
N ALA A 709 -5.40 6.43 0.32
CA ALA A 709 -3.95 6.50 0.12
C ALA A 709 -3.23 6.86 1.43
N VAL A 710 -3.74 7.85 2.17
CA VAL A 710 -3.18 8.26 3.46
C VAL A 710 -3.27 7.14 4.49
N ARG A 711 -4.45 6.51 4.65
CA ARG A 711 -4.64 5.44 5.65
C ARG A 711 -3.77 4.23 5.34
N THR A 712 -3.61 3.86 4.08
CA THR A 712 -2.78 2.71 3.66
C THR A 712 -1.30 2.98 3.90
N ASP A 713 -0.77 4.12 3.47
CA ASP A 713 0.64 4.48 3.66
C ASP A 713 0.99 4.58 5.16
N ILE A 714 0.13 5.24 5.96
CA ILE A 714 0.38 5.36 7.41
C ILE A 714 0.25 4.01 8.12
N ALA A 715 -0.67 3.13 7.72
CA ALA A 715 -0.76 1.79 8.30
C ALA A 715 0.50 0.94 8.01
N GLU A 716 1.06 1.03 6.81
CA GLU A 716 2.33 0.37 6.47
C GLU A 716 3.48 0.90 7.35
N GLN A 717 3.58 2.23 7.51
CA GLN A 717 4.58 2.84 8.39
C GLN A 717 4.40 2.45 9.86
N LEU A 718 3.16 2.37 10.35
CA LEU A 718 2.88 1.91 11.71
C LEU A 718 3.38 0.48 11.93
N ALA A 719 3.12 -0.42 10.96
CA ALA A 719 3.63 -1.79 11.02
C ALA A 719 5.16 -1.86 11.01
N GLU A 720 5.83 -1.06 10.16
CA GLU A 720 7.30 -0.98 10.10
C GLU A 720 7.93 -0.46 11.41
N HIS A 721 7.23 0.43 12.12
CA HIS A 721 7.67 0.99 13.40
C HIS A 721 7.24 0.18 14.63
N GLY A 722 6.55 -0.95 14.46
CA GLY A 722 6.11 -1.82 15.55
C GLY A 722 4.80 -1.43 16.23
N GLU A 723 4.05 -0.49 15.68
CA GLU A 723 2.70 -0.09 16.13
C GLU A 723 1.62 -1.01 15.49
N THR A 724 1.80 -2.32 15.66
CA THR A 724 1.07 -3.36 14.92
C THR A 724 -0.43 -3.32 15.15
N GLU A 725 -0.90 -3.05 16.37
CA GLU A 725 -2.33 -3.06 16.69
C GLU A 725 -3.10 -1.92 16.00
N LEU A 726 -2.52 -0.73 15.95
CA LEU A 726 -3.14 0.40 15.23
C LEU A 726 -3.12 0.17 13.71
N ALA A 727 -2.06 -0.46 13.19
CA ALA A 727 -1.99 -0.86 11.79
C ALA A 727 -3.06 -1.91 11.45
N LYS A 728 -3.24 -2.95 12.29
CA LYS A 728 -4.28 -3.97 12.15
C LYS A 728 -5.67 -3.33 12.14
N GLU A 729 -6.00 -2.50 13.12
CA GLU A 729 -7.30 -1.80 13.20
C GLU A 729 -7.58 -0.98 11.93
N THR A 730 -6.59 -0.18 11.49
CA THR A 730 -6.74 0.68 10.32
C THR A 730 -6.98 -0.12 9.04
N LEU A 731 -6.18 -1.18 8.82
CA LEU A 731 -6.30 -2.05 7.64
C LEU A 731 -7.55 -2.92 7.69
N GLU A 732 -8.02 -3.32 8.87
CA GLU A 732 -9.27 -4.05 9.04
C GLU A 732 -10.46 -3.20 8.59
N HIS A 733 -10.56 -1.95 9.07
CA HIS A 733 -11.62 -1.02 8.67
C HIS A 733 -11.57 -0.76 7.15
N LEU A 734 -10.39 -0.50 6.60
CA LEU A 734 -10.21 -0.31 5.16
C LEU A 734 -10.61 -1.57 4.37
N THR A 735 -10.28 -2.77 4.85
CA THR A 735 -10.65 -4.03 4.18
C THR A 735 -12.16 -4.16 4.08
N ARG A 736 -12.89 -3.88 5.17
CA ARG A 736 -14.36 -3.93 5.17
C ARG A 736 -14.98 -2.83 4.30
N TYR A 737 -14.44 -1.61 4.35
CA TYR A 737 -14.92 -0.48 3.57
C TYR A 737 -14.74 -0.70 2.06
N THR A 738 -13.53 -1.09 1.65
CA THR A 738 -13.16 -1.24 0.22
C THR A 738 -13.84 -2.44 -0.45
N ALA A 739 -14.38 -3.40 0.32
CA ALA A 739 -15.18 -4.51 -0.20
C ALA A 739 -16.48 -4.06 -0.88
N PHE A 740 -16.95 -2.83 -0.62
CA PHE A 740 -18.10 -2.20 -1.27
C PHE A 740 -17.71 -1.31 -2.47
N GLY A 741 -16.42 -1.27 -2.82
CA GLY A 741 -15.92 -0.56 -3.99
C GLY A 741 -16.46 -1.15 -5.30
N ALA A 742 -16.23 -0.43 -6.41
CA ALA A 742 -16.55 -0.96 -7.73
C ALA A 742 -15.77 -2.26 -8.01
N SER A 743 -16.34 -3.18 -8.79
CA SER A 743 -15.69 -4.44 -9.17
C SER A 743 -14.37 -4.26 -9.94
N GLU A 744 -14.17 -3.09 -10.56
CA GLU A 744 -12.94 -2.70 -11.25
C GLU A 744 -11.90 -2.07 -10.31
N GLY A 745 -12.29 -1.76 -9.06
CA GLY A 745 -11.45 -1.14 -8.06
C GLY A 745 -10.44 -2.11 -7.47
N LEU A 746 -9.18 -1.69 -7.39
CA LEU A 746 -8.08 -2.50 -6.86
C LEU A 746 -7.80 -2.25 -5.37
N GLU A 747 -8.55 -1.34 -4.73
CA GLU A 747 -8.34 -0.92 -3.34
C GLU A 747 -8.45 -2.10 -2.37
N PHE A 748 -9.48 -2.94 -2.51
CA PHE A 748 -9.65 -4.15 -1.70
C PHE A 748 -8.49 -5.14 -1.91
N ALA A 749 -8.07 -5.33 -3.17
CA ALA A 749 -6.97 -6.21 -3.51
C ALA A 749 -5.59 -5.68 -3.04
N GLN A 750 -5.47 -4.39 -2.75
CA GLN A 750 -4.28 -3.78 -2.17
C GLN A 750 -4.25 -3.92 -0.64
N VAL A 751 -5.37 -3.65 0.04
CA VAL A 751 -5.42 -3.60 1.51
C VAL A 751 -5.58 -4.98 2.13
N ALA A 752 -6.45 -5.84 1.60
CA ALA A 752 -6.75 -7.13 2.23
C ALA A 752 -5.50 -8.03 2.40
N PRO A 753 -4.56 -8.12 1.43
CA PRO A 753 -3.30 -8.85 1.64
C PRO A 753 -2.38 -8.22 2.68
N ALA A 754 -2.37 -6.88 2.80
CA ALA A 754 -1.61 -6.18 3.83
C ALA A 754 -2.16 -6.49 5.22
N TYR A 755 -3.49 -6.48 5.38
CA TYR A 755 -4.14 -6.89 6.62
C TYR A 755 -3.86 -8.36 6.93
N ALA A 756 -4.05 -9.26 5.95
CA ALA A 756 -3.79 -10.69 6.09
C ALA A 756 -2.35 -10.97 6.57
N LYS A 757 -1.36 -10.24 6.06
CA LYS A 757 0.04 -10.37 6.49
C LYS A 757 0.23 -10.06 7.98
N LEU A 758 -0.49 -9.09 8.54
CA LEU A 758 -0.38 -8.74 9.97
C LEU A 758 -1.06 -9.73 10.91
N ILE A 759 -2.08 -10.46 10.43
CA ILE A 759 -2.85 -11.39 11.26
C ILE A 759 -2.51 -12.87 10.99
N GLN A 760 -1.69 -13.20 9.99
CA GLN A 760 -1.46 -14.59 9.56
C GLN A 760 -0.94 -15.53 10.66
N GLU A 761 -0.19 -15.02 11.64
CA GLU A 761 0.33 -15.81 12.76
C GLU A 761 -0.78 -16.12 13.79
N GLU A 762 -1.62 -15.13 14.10
CA GLU A 762 -2.69 -15.22 15.09
C GLU A 762 -3.92 -15.93 14.52
N GLU A 763 -4.35 -15.53 13.32
CA GLU A 763 -5.58 -15.95 12.64
C GLU A 763 -5.31 -16.42 11.20
N PRO A 764 -4.59 -17.55 11.00
CA PRO A 764 -4.19 -18.02 9.67
C PRO A 764 -5.37 -18.30 8.73
N ALA A 765 -6.50 -18.79 9.25
CA ALA A 765 -7.71 -19.03 8.47
C ALA A 765 -8.30 -17.72 7.92
N LEU A 766 -8.35 -16.67 8.75
CA LEU A 766 -8.87 -15.37 8.35
C LEU A 766 -7.93 -14.70 7.34
N ALA A 767 -6.61 -14.78 7.56
CA ALA A 767 -5.60 -14.30 6.62
C ALA A 767 -5.70 -15.00 5.25
N ALA A 768 -5.88 -16.32 5.26
CA ALA A 768 -6.08 -17.10 4.03
C ALA A 768 -7.33 -16.64 3.27
N ARG A 769 -8.44 -16.43 4.00
CA ARG A 769 -9.70 -15.96 3.44
C ARG A 769 -9.59 -14.58 2.81
N TRP A 770 -8.94 -13.62 3.47
CA TRP A 770 -8.75 -12.27 2.91
C TRP A 770 -7.87 -12.28 1.66
N SER A 771 -6.80 -13.07 1.67
CA SER A 771 -5.91 -13.23 0.51
C SER A 771 -6.63 -13.88 -0.68
N ASP A 772 -7.48 -14.87 -0.42
CA ASP A 772 -8.29 -15.55 -1.43
C ASP A 772 -9.36 -14.62 -2.03
N LEU A 773 -10.08 -13.88 -1.20
CA LEU A 773 -11.03 -12.85 -1.65
C LEU A 773 -10.36 -11.75 -2.49
N ALA A 774 -9.21 -11.26 -2.04
CA ALA A 774 -8.43 -10.25 -2.75
C ALA A 774 -8.05 -10.73 -4.16
N THR A 775 -7.55 -11.98 -4.25
CA THR A 775 -7.16 -12.58 -5.52
C THR A 775 -8.35 -12.71 -6.47
N ALA A 776 -9.51 -13.19 -5.98
CA ALA A 776 -10.73 -13.30 -6.78
C ALA A 776 -11.24 -11.93 -7.29
N GLY A 777 -11.09 -10.87 -6.48
CA GLY A 777 -11.44 -9.50 -6.89
C GLY A 777 -10.57 -8.93 -8.02
N THR A 778 -9.40 -9.51 -8.30
CA THR A 778 -8.49 -9.03 -9.36
C THR A 778 -8.67 -9.70 -10.71
N LEU A 779 -9.56 -10.68 -10.85
CA LEU A 779 -9.63 -11.52 -12.06
C LEU A 779 -9.93 -10.73 -13.35
N GLU A 780 -10.64 -9.60 -13.25
CA GLU A 780 -10.92 -8.71 -14.37
C GLU A 780 -9.80 -7.70 -14.67
N SER A 781 -8.76 -7.65 -13.83
CA SER A 781 -7.62 -6.75 -13.98
C SER A 781 -6.37 -7.51 -14.44
N ALA A 782 -5.39 -6.86 -15.06
CA ALA A 782 -4.05 -7.44 -15.22
C ALA A 782 -3.00 -6.78 -14.33
N VAL A 783 -3.35 -6.67 -13.05
CA VAL A 783 -2.39 -6.25 -12.02
C VAL A 783 -1.27 -7.27 -11.85
N TYR A 784 -1.57 -8.55 -12.09
CA TYR A 784 -0.65 -9.66 -11.88
C TYR A 784 -0.17 -10.28 -13.18
N TYR A 785 1.10 -10.70 -13.19
CA TYR A 785 1.64 -11.63 -14.19
C TYR A 785 0.88 -12.97 -14.15
N SER A 786 0.84 -13.69 -15.26
CA SER A 786 0.00 -14.89 -15.41
C SER A 786 0.36 -15.99 -14.41
N ARG A 787 1.64 -16.12 -14.03
CA ARG A 787 2.10 -17.02 -12.96
C ARG A 787 1.63 -16.65 -11.54
N ALA A 788 1.30 -15.38 -11.28
CA ALA A 788 0.84 -14.96 -9.95
C ALA A 788 -0.55 -15.53 -9.60
N TYR A 789 -1.36 -15.88 -10.60
CA TYR A 789 -2.61 -16.64 -10.42
C TYR A 789 -2.39 -18.11 -10.01
N LEU A 790 -1.14 -18.54 -9.81
CA LEU A 790 -0.77 -19.80 -9.14
C LEU A 790 -0.01 -19.55 -7.83
N ILE A 791 0.90 -18.57 -7.82
CA ILE A 791 1.72 -18.23 -6.64
C ILE A 791 0.86 -17.77 -5.46
N ILE A 792 -0.04 -16.80 -5.68
CA ILE A 792 -0.84 -16.22 -4.60
C ILE A 792 -1.81 -17.28 -4.04
N PRO A 793 -2.51 -18.08 -4.88
CA PRO A 793 -3.25 -19.24 -4.43
C PRO A 793 -2.47 -20.27 -3.64
N ALA A 794 -1.28 -20.67 -4.10
CA ALA A 794 -0.46 -21.60 -3.35
C ALA A 794 -0.13 -21.06 -1.94
N ARG A 795 0.09 -19.74 -1.80
CA ARG A 795 0.38 -19.10 -0.51
C ARG A 795 -0.80 -19.13 0.44
N TYR A 796 -2.02 -18.76 0.01
CA TYR A 796 -3.16 -18.83 0.93
C TYR A 796 -3.58 -20.28 1.23
N GLN A 797 -3.32 -21.23 0.33
CA GLN A 797 -3.49 -22.65 0.63
C GLN A 797 -2.53 -23.12 1.73
N SER A 798 -1.30 -22.62 1.76
CA SER A 798 -0.39 -22.86 2.89
C SER A 798 -0.93 -22.31 4.21
N LEU A 799 -1.54 -21.13 4.21
CA LEU A 799 -2.18 -20.57 5.41
C LEU A 799 -3.37 -21.42 5.88
N TRP A 800 -4.19 -21.94 4.96
CA TRP A 800 -5.22 -22.92 5.30
C TRP A 800 -4.65 -24.22 5.88
N ALA A 801 -3.50 -24.69 5.39
CA ALA A 801 -2.82 -25.85 5.98
C ALA A 801 -2.36 -25.56 7.42
N ILE A 802 -1.82 -24.37 7.71
CA ILE A 802 -1.44 -23.96 9.07
C ILE A 802 -2.68 -23.91 9.98
N ALA A 803 -3.78 -23.30 9.50
CA ALA A 803 -5.03 -23.25 10.26
C ALA A 803 -5.56 -24.65 10.59
N ALA A 804 -5.60 -25.54 9.59
CA ALA A 804 -6.01 -26.93 9.78
C ALA A 804 -5.09 -27.70 10.75
N ALA A 805 -3.79 -27.39 10.76
CA ALA A 805 -2.85 -28.00 11.71
C ALA A 805 -3.12 -27.57 13.14
N LYS A 806 -3.40 -26.27 13.38
CA LYS A 806 -3.83 -25.77 14.70
C LYS A 806 -5.12 -26.43 15.17
N ASP A 807 -6.04 -26.70 14.24
CA ASP A 807 -7.29 -27.44 14.51
C ASP A 807 -7.11 -28.97 14.59
N GLN A 808 -5.89 -29.47 14.39
CA GLN A 808 -5.54 -30.89 14.36
C GLN A 808 -6.31 -31.70 13.28
N ASP A 809 -6.73 -31.05 12.19
CA ASP A 809 -7.36 -31.70 11.02
C ASP A 809 -6.31 -32.09 9.98
N THR A 810 -5.72 -33.27 10.18
CA THR A 810 -4.73 -33.87 9.27
C THR A 810 -5.25 -34.04 7.84
N ALA A 811 -6.55 -34.26 7.64
CA ALA A 811 -7.12 -34.46 6.31
C ALA A 811 -7.16 -33.14 5.53
N ALA A 812 -7.57 -32.05 6.21
CA ALA A 812 -7.52 -30.70 5.64
C ALA A 812 -6.08 -30.25 5.37
N VAL A 813 -5.11 -30.52 6.28
CA VAL A 813 -3.68 -30.24 6.05
C VAL A 813 -3.21 -30.88 4.75
N LYS A 814 -3.46 -32.19 4.55
CA LYS A 814 -3.08 -32.91 3.33
C LYS A 814 -3.71 -32.30 2.09
N LYS A 815 -5.01 -31.99 2.15
CA LYS A 815 -5.74 -31.38 1.04
C LYS A 815 -5.11 -30.04 0.62
N HIS A 816 -4.86 -29.16 1.59
CA HIS A 816 -4.33 -27.82 1.33
C HIS A 816 -2.89 -27.86 0.84
N LEU A 817 -2.03 -28.73 1.40
CA LEU A 817 -0.67 -28.95 0.88
C LEU A 817 -0.68 -29.49 -0.55
N GLN A 818 -1.57 -30.43 -0.87
CA GLN A 818 -1.72 -30.95 -2.23
C GLN A 818 -2.18 -29.86 -3.21
N GLN A 819 -3.12 -29.00 -2.81
CA GLN A 819 -3.55 -27.87 -3.63
C GLN A 819 -2.42 -26.88 -3.86
N ALA A 820 -1.68 -26.51 -2.81
CA ALA A 820 -0.53 -25.61 -2.91
C ALA A 820 0.56 -26.16 -3.84
N LEU A 821 0.93 -27.44 -3.69
CA LEU A 821 1.97 -28.09 -4.51
C LEU A 821 1.52 -28.40 -5.94
N LYS A 822 0.20 -28.50 -6.21
CA LYS A 822 -0.32 -28.58 -7.57
C LYS A 822 -0.13 -27.27 -8.32
N MET A 823 -0.32 -26.13 -7.64
CA MET A 823 -0.16 -24.80 -8.21
C MET A 823 1.30 -24.35 -8.27
N TYR A 824 2.10 -24.72 -7.26
CA TYR A 824 3.51 -24.40 -7.17
C TYR A 824 4.33 -25.64 -6.72
N PRO A 825 4.74 -26.52 -7.67
CA PRO A 825 5.39 -27.79 -7.33
C PRO A 825 6.77 -27.68 -6.66
N LEU A 826 7.53 -26.63 -6.99
CA LEU A 826 8.86 -26.35 -6.43
C LEU A 826 8.81 -25.15 -5.46
N ASN A 827 7.81 -25.13 -4.57
CA ASN A 827 7.60 -24.04 -3.63
C ASN A 827 8.59 -24.12 -2.45
N ILE A 828 9.76 -23.50 -2.63
CA ILE A 828 10.82 -23.44 -1.60
C ILE A 828 10.33 -22.70 -0.34
N THR A 829 9.61 -21.58 -0.49
CA THR A 829 9.04 -20.83 0.65
C THR A 829 8.08 -21.67 1.49
N LEU A 830 7.25 -22.51 0.86
CA LEU A 830 6.41 -23.47 1.61
C LEU A 830 7.28 -24.45 2.40
N ALA A 831 8.35 -24.96 1.79
CA ALA A 831 9.25 -25.91 2.45
C ALA A 831 10.00 -25.31 3.64
N GLU A 832 10.42 -24.04 3.55
CA GLU A 832 11.11 -23.28 4.59
C GLU A 832 10.17 -22.91 5.73
N ASP A 833 9.13 -22.13 5.42
CA ASP A 833 8.34 -21.43 6.45
C ASP A 833 7.18 -22.28 6.96
N VAL A 834 6.46 -22.93 6.04
CA VAL A 834 5.17 -23.58 6.36
C VAL A 834 5.40 -24.94 6.99
N LEU A 835 6.31 -25.74 6.43
CA LEU A 835 6.56 -27.09 6.94
C LEU A 835 7.19 -27.09 8.33
N ALA A 836 7.94 -26.05 8.69
CA ALA A 836 8.46 -25.87 10.05
C ALA A 836 7.30 -25.71 11.05
N VAL A 837 6.39 -24.78 10.79
CA VAL A 837 5.19 -24.56 11.62
C VAL A 837 4.34 -25.83 11.73
N LEU A 838 4.14 -26.55 10.62
CA LEU A 838 3.41 -27.83 10.66
C LEU A 838 4.06 -28.86 11.58
N ARG A 839 5.39 -28.95 11.62
CA ARG A 839 6.10 -29.86 12.53
C ARG A 839 5.91 -29.45 14.00
N GLU A 840 5.95 -28.16 14.30
CA GLU A 840 5.70 -27.63 15.64
C GLU A 840 4.27 -27.96 16.12
N GLU A 841 3.30 -27.96 15.21
CA GLU A 841 1.91 -28.36 15.45
C GLU A 841 1.67 -29.89 15.44
N GLY A 842 2.74 -30.70 15.31
CA GLY A 842 2.69 -32.16 15.36
C GLY A 842 2.39 -32.87 14.04
N MET A 843 2.34 -32.15 12.91
CA MET A 843 2.05 -32.68 11.57
C MET A 843 3.32 -33.12 10.81
N GLU A 844 4.24 -33.80 11.51
CA GLU A 844 5.56 -34.16 10.97
C GLU A 844 5.47 -35.09 9.75
N SER A 845 4.55 -36.06 9.76
CA SER A 845 4.37 -36.99 8.64
C SER A 845 3.90 -36.27 7.38
N GLU A 846 2.98 -35.32 7.53
CA GLU A 846 2.42 -34.51 6.44
C GLU A 846 3.48 -33.57 5.88
N ALA A 847 4.25 -32.93 6.76
CA ALA A 847 5.35 -32.08 6.37
C ALA A 847 6.43 -32.83 5.58
N ASN A 848 6.82 -34.02 6.06
CA ASN A 848 7.82 -34.85 5.38
C ASN A 848 7.29 -35.39 4.03
N ALA A 849 6.01 -35.73 3.94
CA ALA A 849 5.39 -36.14 2.67
C ALA A 849 5.36 -35.00 1.63
N ALA A 850 5.06 -33.77 2.07
CA ALA A 850 5.12 -32.59 1.20
C ALA A 850 6.56 -32.28 0.76
N LEU A 851 7.53 -32.35 1.68
CA LEU A 851 8.94 -32.18 1.34
C LEU A 851 9.44 -33.24 0.36
N ASP A 852 9.05 -34.50 0.54
CA ASP A 852 9.35 -35.60 -0.40
C ASP A 852 8.84 -35.28 -1.81
N GLN A 853 7.63 -34.73 -1.95
CA GLN A 853 7.07 -34.33 -3.24
C GLN A 853 7.89 -33.21 -3.90
N ILE A 854 8.30 -32.20 -3.13
CA ILE A 854 9.15 -31.10 -3.63
C ILE A 854 10.51 -31.64 -4.07
N LEU A 855 11.16 -32.47 -3.25
CA LEU A 855 12.47 -33.06 -3.56
C LEU A 855 12.41 -33.96 -4.79
N GLU A 856 11.36 -34.75 -4.95
CA GLU A 856 11.19 -35.61 -6.13
C GLU A 856 10.94 -34.79 -7.40
N GLN A 857 10.14 -33.73 -7.32
CA GLN A 857 9.96 -32.82 -8.45
C GLN A 857 11.26 -32.09 -8.80
N GLY A 858 12.02 -31.68 -7.77
CA GLY A 858 13.32 -31.04 -7.92
C GLY A 858 14.35 -31.96 -8.54
N ARG A 859 14.34 -33.24 -8.19
CA ARG A 859 15.17 -34.28 -8.80
C ARG A 859 14.87 -34.42 -10.29
N LYS A 860 13.59 -34.53 -10.69
CA LYS A 860 13.20 -34.57 -12.10
C LYS A 860 13.66 -33.33 -12.88
N HIS A 861 13.58 -32.16 -12.24
CA HIS A 861 14.09 -30.92 -12.83
C HIS A 861 15.61 -30.99 -13.05
N LEU A 862 16.37 -31.40 -12.04
CA LEU A 862 17.84 -31.49 -12.11
C LEU A 862 18.37 -32.66 -12.97
N ASP A 863 17.53 -33.67 -13.24
CA ASP A 863 17.79 -34.71 -14.24
C ASP A 863 17.72 -34.10 -15.66
N ALA A 864 16.78 -33.19 -15.92
CA ALA A 864 16.61 -32.52 -17.20
C ALA A 864 17.58 -31.33 -17.39
N PHE A 865 17.84 -30.58 -16.32
CA PHE A 865 18.64 -29.35 -16.34
C PHE A 865 19.79 -29.47 -15.34
N PRO A 866 20.86 -30.18 -15.72
CA PRO A 866 21.84 -30.55 -14.74
C PRO A 866 22.74 -29.42 -14.24
N GLY A 867 22.73 -28.28 -14.92
CA GLY A 867 23.48 -27.07 -14.57
C GLY A 867 22.75 -26.10 -13.65
N ASP A 868 21.51 -26.38 -13.22
CA ASP A 868 20.76 -25.49 -12.31
C ASP A 868 21.29 -25.58 -10.87
N SER A 869 22.38 -24.85 -10.62
CA SER A 869 23.07 -24.70 -9.34
C SER A 869 22.13 -24.16 -8.26
N GLN A 870 21.31 -23.16 -8.59
CA GLN A 870 20.38 -22.51 -7.68
C GLN A 870 19.31 -23.49 -7.20
N ARG A 871 18.69 -24.29 -8.10
CA ARG A 871 17.74 -25.33 -7.67
C ARG A 871 18.41 -26.39 -6.81
N ALA A 872 19.62 -26.83 -7.18
CA ALA A 872 20.36 -27.80 -6.38
C ALA A 872 20.61 -27.26 -4.96
N ASN A 873 21.02 -26.00 -4.83
CA ASN A 873 21.23 -25.37 -3.53
C ASN A 873 19.92 -25.24 -2.73
N ASN A 874 18.86 -24.69 -3.33
CA ASN A 874 17.59 -24.48 -2.65
C ASN A 874 16.99 -25.79 -2.13
N LEU A 875 17.05 -26.86 -2.91
CA LEU A 875 16.58 -28.19 -2.48
C LEU A 875 17.45 -28.78 -1.35
N ALA A 876 18.77 -28.56 -1.41
CA ALA A 876 19.67 -28.97 -0.34
C ALA A 876 19.39 -28.21 0.97
N TRP A 877 19.16 -26.91 0.87
CA TRP A 877 18.87 -26.03 1.99
C TRP A 877 17.57 -26.42 2.72
N VAL A 878 16.47 -26.62 2.00
CA VAL A 878 15.19 -27.00 2.65
C VAL A 878 15.25 -28.39 3.30
N ALA A 879 16.05 -29.29 2.73
CA ALA A 879 16.32 -30.59 3.34
C ALA A 879 17.19 -30.46 4.60
N ALA A 880 18.16 -29.55 4.60
CA ALA A 880 18.99 -29.23 5.77
C ALA A 880 18.15 -28.65 6.92
N LEU A 881 17.32 -27.64 6.64
CA LEU A 881 16.43 -27.02 7.64
C LEU A 881 15.53 -28.04 8.33
N ALA A 882 15.00 -28.99 7.56
CA ALA A 882 14.15 -30.06 8.05
C ALA A 882 14.90 -31.21 8.77
N ASP A 883 16.24 -31.16 8.83
CA ASP A 883 17.09 -32.26 9.28
C ASP A 883 16.76 -33.60 8.60
N TYR A 884 16.44 -33.55 7.31
CA TYR A 884 15.77 -34.63 6.61
C TYR A 884 16.51 -35.01 5.33
N ARG A 885 16.78 -36.31 5.15
CA ARG A 885 17.54 -36.86 4.00
C ARG A 885 18.89 -36.16 3.76
N LEU A 886 19.61 -35.81 4.84
CA LEU A 886 20.89 -35.11 4.78
C LEU A 886 21.92 -35.69 3.77
N PRO A 887 22.05 -37.01 3.56
CA PRO A 887 22.96 -37.53 2.54
C PRO A 887 22.63 -37.07 1.11
N GLN A 888 21.33 -36.97 0.77
CA GLN A 888 20.88 -36.46 -0.53
C GLN A 888 21.07 -34.93 -0.59
N ALA A 889 20.78 -34.22 0.50
CA ALA A 889 21.06 -32.78 0.59
C ALA A 889 22.55 -32.47 0.36
N LEU A 890 23.45 -33.28 0.94
CA LEU A 890 24.89 -33.15 0.75
C LEU A 890 25.31 -33.34 -0.71
N GLU A 891 24.70 -34.28 -1.45
CA GLU A 891 24.97 -34.49 -2.87
C GLU A 891 24.54 -33.26 -3.69
N LEU A 892 23.35 -32.73 -3.44
CA LEU A 892 22.82 -31.54 -4.11
C LEU A 892 23.65 -30.29 -3.81
N SER A 893 24.02 -30.06 -2.55
CA SER A 893 24.84 -28.91 -2.16
C SER A 893 26.25 -28.98 -2.74
N ARG A 894 26.88 -30.17 -2.75
CA ARG A 894 28.18 -30.37 -3.42
C ARG A 894 28.11 -30.08 -4.90
N ARG A 895 27.02 -30.47 -5.57
CA ARG A 895 26.79 -30.15 -6.98
C ARG A 895 26.66 -28.65 -7.20
N ALA A 896 25.89 -27.95 -6.37
CA ALA A 896 25.76 -26.48 -6.44
C ALA A 896 27.13 -25.80 -6.28
N CYS A 897 27.91 -26.18 -5.27
CA CYS A 897 29.28 -25.66 -5.06
C CYS A 897 30.25 -26.04 -6.18
N TYR A 898 30.06 -27.18 -6.84
CA TYR A 898 30.89 -27.56 -8.00
C TYR A 898 30.60 -26.68 -9.22
N LEU A 899 29.33 -26.36 -9.45
CA LEU A 899 28.90 -25.50 -10.56
C LEU A 899 29.27 -24.03 -10.31
N GLU A 900 29.20 -23.58 -9.06
CA GLU A 900 29.52 -22.20 -8.65
C GLU A 900 30.39 -22.20 -7.38
N PRO A 901 31.71 -22.43 -7.52
CA PRO A 901 32.63 -22.58 -6.38
C PRO A 901 32.85 -21.31 -5.58
N ASP A 902 32.66 -20.14 -6.20
CA ASP A 902 32.89 -18.84 -5.57
C ASP A 902 31.66 -18.34 -4.77
N SER A 903 30.51 -19.01 -4.91
CA SER A 903 29.28 -18.64 -4.20
C SER A 903 29.43 -18.89 -2.70
N VAL A 904 29.49 -17.81 -1.91
CA VAL A 904 29.50 -17.87 -0.44
C VAL A 904 28.22 -18.53 0.07
N THR A 905 27.05 -18.15 -0.46
CA THR A 905 25.75 -18.70 -0.07
C THR A 905 25.65 -20.22 -0.24
N TYR A 906 26.22 -20.78 -1.32
CA TYR A 906 26.16 -22.23 -1.55
C TYR A 906 27.11 -22.99 -0.64
N ARG A 907 28.27 -22.39 -0.35
CA ARG A 907 29.25 -22.94 0.59
C ARG A 907 28.74 -22.91 2.04
N ASP A 908 28.04 -21.85 2.44
CA ASP A 908 27.30 -21.77 3.71
C ASP A 908 26.26 -22.92 3.82
N THR A 909 25.42 -23.11 2.79
CA THR A 909 24.46 -24.24 2.75
C THR A 909 25.16 -25.60 2.92
N LEU A 910 26.33 -25.78 2.30
CA LEU A 910 27.14 -26.99 2.47
C LEU A 910 27.63 -27.17 3.91
N ALA A 911 28.11 -26.09 4.53
CA ALA A 911 28.59 -26.09 5.91
C ALA A 911 27.46 -26.43 6.89
N GLU A 912 26.26 -25.88 6.72
CA GLU A 912 25.07 -26.23 7.50
C GLU A 912 24.74 -27.72 7.43
N ILE A 913 24.74 -28.31 6.24
CA ILE A 913 24.48 -29.74 6.06
C ILE A 913 25.55 -30.58 6.76
N LEU A 914 26.83 -30.21 6.60
CA LEU A 914 27.94 -30.92 7.23
C LEU A 914 27.85 -30.85 8.76
N PHE A 915 27.50 -29.69 9.30
CA PHE A 915 27.29 -29.49 10.73
C PHE A 915 26.19 -30.41 11.26
N ARG A 916 25.02 -30.44 10.62
CA ARG A 916 23.90 -31.35 10.99
C ARG A 916 24.25 -32.82 10.90
N MET A 917 25.13 -33.19 9.96
CA MET A 917 25.68 -34.55 9.87
C MET A 917 26.75 -34.87 10.92
N GLY A 918 27.06 -33.95 11.84
CA GLY A 918 28.08 -34.11 12.88
C GLY A 918 29.52 -33.90 12.41
N ARG A 919 29.73 -33.28 11.24
CA ARG A 919 31.05 -32.99 10.64
C ARG A 919 31.46 -31.54 10.90
N LYS A 920 31.47 -31.17 12.19
CA LYS A 920 31.65 -29.79 12.67
C LYS A 920 32.95 -29.14 12.23
N GLU A 921 34.08 -29.86 12.22
CA GLU A 921 35.37 -29.30 11.83
C GLU A 921 35.39 -28.88 10.35
N GLU A 922 34.72 -29.64 9.48
CA GLU A 922 34.62 -29.32 8.06
C GLU A 922 33.71 -28.11 7.82
N ALA A 923 32.57 -28.05 8.53
CA ALA A 923 31.66 -26.91 8.46
C ALA A 923 32.36 -25.60 8.88
N LEU A 924 33.04 -25.60 10.03
CA LEU A 924 33.80 -24.43 10.51
C LEU A 924 34.93 -24.00 9.56
N ALA A 925 35.58 -24.95 8.89
CA ALA A 925 36.60 -24.62 7.91
C ALA A 925 36.01 -23.88 6.70
N ILE A 926 34.84 -24.31 6.22
CA ILE A 926 34.13 -23.67 5.11
C ILE A 926 33.64 -22.28 5.52
N GLU A 927 32.98 -22.15 6.68
CA GLU A 927 32.47 -20.86 7.15
C GLU A 927 33.57 -19.82 7.33
N ARG A 928 34.69 -20.22 7.94
CA ARG A 928 35.85 -19.32 8.10
C ARG A 928 36.45 -18.91 6.76
N ALA A 929 36.41 -19.77 5.75
CA ALA A 929 36.83 -19.40 4.40
C ALA A 929 35.83 -18.41 3.75
N CYS A 930 34.53 -18.67 3.89
CA CYS A 930 33.48 -17.76 3.41
C CYS A 930 33.59 -16.37 4.04
N LEU A 931 33.89 -16.30 5.34
CA LEU A 931 34.09 -15.04 6.05
C LEU A 931 35.33 -14.27 5.57
N LEU A 932 36.37 -14.96 5.08
CA LEU A 932 37.53 -14.29 4.48
C LEU A 932 37.19 -13.68 3.11
N ASP A 933 36.33 -14.35 2.34
CA ASP A 933 35.86 -13.86 1.04
C ASP A 933 34.90 -12.68 1.22
N GLU A 934 33.98 -12.76 2.18
CA GLU A 934 33.00 -11.72 2.49
C GLU A 934 32.95 -11.34 3.99
N PRO A 935 33.91 -10.52 4.47
CA PRO A 935 34.04 -10.17 5.90
C PRO A 935 32.85 -9.43 6.51
N ASN A 936 32.02 -8.82 5.65
CA ASN A 936 30.91 -7.98 6.05
C ASN A 936 29.60 -8.77 6.25
N MET A 937 29.55 -10.05 5.88
CA MET A 937 28.37 -10.89 6.11
C MET A 937 28.26 -11.28 7.59
N TRP A 938 27.51 -10.48 8.36
CA TRP A 938 27.32 -10.71 9.81
C TRP A 938 26.78 -12.11 10.14
N HIS A 939 25.90 -12.66 9.30
CA HIS A 939 25.35 -14.02 9.48
C HIS A 939 26.44 -15.09 9.64
N LEU A 940 27.54 -15.01 8.88
CA LEU A 940 28.63 -15.98 8.96
C LEU A 940 29.32 -15.95 10.35
N HIS A 941 29.40 -14.77 10.99
CA HIS A 941 29.92 -14.67 12.36
C HIS A 941 29.01 -15.39 13.36
N GLU A 942 27.70 -15.20 13.24
CA GLU A 942 26.71 -15.87 14.10
C GLU A 942 26.72 -17.39 13.91
N GLN A 943 26.86 -17.83 12.67
CA GLN A 943 26.90 -19.25 12.32
C GLN A 943 28.16 -19.95 12.82
N ILE A 944 29.33 -19.32 12.68
CA ILE A 944 30.59 -19.82 13.28
C ILE A 944 30.44 -19.95 14.79
N ALA A 945 29.90 -18.91 15.45
CA ALA A 945 29.69 -18.94 16.89
C ALA A 945 28.76 -20.09 17.31
N ARG A 946 27.63 -20.26 16.61
CA ARG A 946 26.70 -21.38 16.83
C ARG A 946 27.41 -22.74 16.66
N PHE A 947 28.13 -22.91 15.56
CA PHE A 947 28.85 -24.15 15.30
C PHE A 947 29.94 -24.42 16.33
N GLU A 948 30.56 -23.42 16.95
CA GLU A 948 31.55 -23.61 18.03
C GLU A 948 30.91 -24.00 19.37
N GLU A 949 29.74 -23.44 19.70
CA GLU A 949 29.04 -23.64 20.98
C GLU A 949 28.36 -25.01 21.14
N GLU A 950 27.78 -25.54 20.05
CA GLU A 950 27.10 -26.85 19.99
C GLU A 950 28.06 -28.02 19.77
#